data_AF-A0A6J7IR81-F1
#
_entry.id   AF-A0A6J7IR81-F1
#
_cell.length_a   1.000
_cell.length_b   1.000
_cell.length_c   1.000
_cell.angle_alpha   90.00
_cell.angle_beta   90.00
_cell.angle_gamma   90.00
#
_symmetry.space_group_name_H-M   'P 1'
#
loop_
_entity.id
_entity.type
_entity.pdbx_description
1 polymer ?
#
loop_
_entity_poly.entity_id
_entity_poly.type
_entity_poly.pdbx_seq_one_letter_code
_entity_poly.pdbx_strand_id
1 'polypeptide(L)'
;MTLYTARKVYNPLATKLGAGRPTSGHLIRFSLVGDAGGSAAQRDSHFSIYGDDPDIAAISQFPDAAWDPAQPDVGAMHGITWITMADLHHDATGHEPIAAVVCVGDVVFLNITLSSTIKHIVRLDGEDLNGVTVLVMSLLNHFPTLREVCWADDVTRAGRDRADWSTITNKCKIRDVTMVFGGQRYDQSIPGDELALGALGLVGGSDDPNRRRRMTGKRLMKYKAGGAALAERQMPYGWCHKKDKHGRSVQEGNRGLVPEAQPEMAAVYASLYQAHADDETYQDITARLAAYEAEGLIVRRDHTDLDNTFARTLGDDNASYGAAKSFFCRSDSNPRVIPSDLDIARYLEGEDPAEVFDADVRFFIAKVELVRTGRYFRRLNNDIRGRNIVLDGIPATYRDDLDEYGYFDVISAPWEWPTDDQGNEIPRFGVPDRVCRQVAARLLRELRAPKAPTGGQAHHAPTRRALQCFTSWLTAPGTLGAKYDDEATQWGVQARVNNSGRANLVLLFRRQSAGEGSRYERGWSYFGSGETKPDHIDATFSLTELEASVAHHLDRGVQQLLDPSSIAHLTEAQHRSDDPDPTATWRHQITLKLSDKKPLEDEAKGHRTMAAISAGAGDEAEARAYATQAAEVAAKVVALDADIARLEAKISKHESGTPSLRHDRADVSVAVHLVAGLESAARNNGESPAKFGTLCDETFIDWRFHVDGEDVVWSCTALLPLATGGHAQLPLTGRIRNVRARTGKSLATTDTVVRYLFEEGRDLTATADLLQVTRETLLKKRVMPWLVANGVTARGAKCALVDHPIPEVRRELHRWVTRAADGSTQPSTSAYTERLRSTYTDPDLSWGDAAVPDDTAWIADAIRLLTADTATRRHGLPVLDVALALGKSEHEIRELVKPQRRSAGFTRPVYLAYANQAKTHVKAVPCPHGRCRGRRFAAHVSLLPEVAASGYGVICSHCRRTPAQDGAWPVTQFPSAYLGRWTSTGGSGSLREAPRTIRSPR
;
A
#
# COMPACT_ATOMS: atom_id res chain seq x y z
N MET A 1 75.27 1.49 2.90
CA MET A 1 74.35 0.33 3.03
C MET A 1 73.02 0.72 2.42
N THR A 2 72.42 -0.13 1.58
CA THR A 2 71.06 0.12 1.08
C THR A 2 70.10 0.16 2.27
N LEU A 3 69.09 1.03 2.27
CA LEU A 3 68.11 1.11 3.38
C LEU A 3 67.20 -0.13 3.43
N TYR A 4 67.03 -0.81 2.30
CA TYR A 4 66.18 -1.97 2.12
C TYR A 4 66.97 -3.18 1.62
N THR A 5 66.43 -4.37 1.88
CA THR A 5 66.84 -5.63 1.26
C THR A 5 66.47 -5.66 -0.23
N ALA A 6 67.01 -6.62 -0.98
CA ALA A 6 66.63 -6.86 -2.38
C ALA A 6 65.13 -7.19 -2.55
N ARG A 7 64.46 -7.63 -1.47
CA ARG A 7 63.01 -7.91 -1.44
C ARG A 7 62.17 -6.71 -0.98
N LYS A 8 62.77 -5.52 -0.93
CA LYS A 8 62.13 -4.26 -0.52
C LYS A 8 61.61 -4.29 0.93
N VAL A 9 62.31 -5.00 1.83
CA VAL A 9 62.02 -5.00 3.27
C VAL A 9 63.03 -4.09 3.96
N TYR A 10 62.59 -3.23 4.88
CA TYR A 10 63.49 -2.32 5.60
C TYR A 10 64.48 -3.13 6.45
N ASN A 11 65.77 -2.80 6.38
CA ASN A 11 66.83 -3.67 6.93
C ASN A 11 66.70 -3.94 8.45
N PRO A 12 66.34 -2.96 9.30
CA PRO A 12 66.02 -3.22 10.71
C PRO A 12 64.94 -4.29 10.90
N LEU A 13 63.80 -4.18 10.21
CA LEU A 13 62.75 -5.22 10.27
C LEU A 13 63.25 -6.58 9.76
N ALA A 14 63.95 -6.60 8.62
CA ALA A 14 64.46 -7.84 8.04
C ALA A 14 65.41 -8.57 9.00
N THR A 15 66.21 -7.81 9.76
CA THR A 15 67.09 -8.38 10.79
C THR A 15 66.28 -9.03 11.92
N LYS A 16 65.20 -8.37 12.36
CA LYS A 16 64.32 -8.83 13.44
C LYS A 16 63.48 -10.06 13.06
N LEU A 17 63.06 -10.17 11.80
CA LEU A 17 62.36 -11.34 11.27
C LEU A 17 63.29 -12.57 11.15
N GLY A 18 64.60 -12.37 11.05
CA GLY A 18 65.58 -13.45 10.99
C GLY A 18 65.66 -14.16 9.63
N ALA A 19 66.41 -15.27 9.56
CA ALA A 19 66.70 -16.00 8.31
C ALA A 19 65.92 -17.32 8.17
N GLY A 20 64.87 -17.52 8.97
CA GLY A 20 64.01 -18.71 8.93
C GLY A 20 63.35 -18.93 7.56
N ARG A 21 62.78 -20.12 7.37
CA ARG A 21 62.05 -20.49 6.13
C ARG A 21 60.65 -21.04 6.43
N PRO A 22 59.83 -20.30 7.19
CA PRO A 22 58.49 -20.74 7.55
C PRO A 22 57.61 -20.93 6.31
N THR A 23 56.69 -21.89 6.38
CA THR A 23 55.63 -22.11 5.38
C THR A 23 54.29 -21.53 5.83
N SER A 24 54.08 -21.35 7.14
CA SER A 24 52.89 -20.72 7.72
C SER A 24 53.22 -19.48 8.55
N GLY A 25 52.42 -18.42 8.40
CA GLY A 25 52.55 -17.17 9.14
C GLY A 25 51.35 -16.91 10.04
N HIS A 26 51.52 -16.99 11.36
CA HIS A 26 50.45 -16.81 12.34
C HIS A 26 50.49 -15.39 12.91
N LEU A 27 49.38 -14.65 12.73
CA LEU A 27 49.27 -13.24 13.08
C LEU A 27 48.18 -13.06 14.14
N ILE A 28 48.59 -12.71 15.35
CA ILE A 28 47.68 -12.35 16.44
C ILE A 28 47.73 -10.85 16.66
N ARG A 29 46.57 -10.24 16.83
CA ARG A 29 46.47 -8.79 17.04
C ARG A 29 45.54 -8.41 18.17
N PHE A 30 45.99 -7.48 19.01
CA PHE A 30 45.20 -6.85 20.07
C PHE A 30 44.96 -5.35 19.80
N SER A 31 43.85 -4.78 20.29
CA SER A 31 43.60 -3.33 20.28
C SER A 31 43.36 -2.88 21.72
N LEU A 32 44.18 -1.95 22.22
CA LEU A 32 44.19 -1.50 23.62
C LEU A 32 42.91 -0.81 24.13
N VAL A 33 41.88 -0.64 23.29
CA VAL A 33 40.64 0.04 23.68
C VAL A 33 39.59 -0.98 24.11
N GLY A 34 39.46 -1.19 25.42
CA GLY A 34 38.21 -1.69 26.03
C GLY A 34 38.20 -3.06 26.71
N ASP A 35 39.27 -3.85 26.71
CA ASP A 35 39.29 -5.19 27.36
C ASP A 35 40.53 -5.40 28.22
N ALA A 36 40.33 -5.55 29.54
CA ALA A 36 41.40 -5.61 30.54
C ALA A 36 42.13 -6.97 30.66
N GLY A 37 41.78 -7.98 29.84
CA GLY A 37 42.44 -9.31 29.81
C GLY A 37 43.18 -9.65 28.49
N GLY A 38 43.42 -8.65 27.63
CA GLY A 38 43.20 -8.85 26.19
C GLY A 38 44.29 -9.44 25.29
N SER A 39 45.58 -9.54 25.65
CA SER A 39 46.59 -10.16 24.76
C SER A 39 46.80 -11.66 25.03
N ALA A 40 46.77 -12.08 26.30
CA ALA A 40 46.87 -13.48 26.71
C ALA A 40 45.66 -14.30 26.23
N ALA A 41 44.43 -13.80 26.50
CA ALA A 41 43.20 -14.46 26.05
C ALA A 41 43.11 -14.61 24.51
N GLN A 42 43.71 -13.69 23.76
CA GLN A 42 43.77 -13.77 22.29
C GLN A 42 44.81 -14.77 21.80
N ARG A 43 45.95 -14.91 22.50
CA ARG A 43 46.88 -16.01 22.28
C ARG A 43 46.20 -17.35 22.56
N ASP A 44 45.52 -17.48 23.70
CA ASP A 44 44.81 -18.71 24.07
C ASP A 44 43.74 -19.08 23.04
N SER A 45 42.99 -18.10 22.54
CA SER A 45 42.01 -18.33 21.48
C SER A 45 42.67 -18.78 20.18
N HIS A 46 43.82 -18.22 19.80
CA HIS A 46 44.56 -18.64 18.60
C HIS A 46 45.10 -20.06 18.76
N PHE A 47 45.69 -20.37 19.91
CA PHE A 47 46.20 -21.69 20.23
C PHE A 47 45.10 -22.74 20.31
N SER A 48 43.89 -22.37 20.78
CA SER A 48 42.74 -23.27 20.74
C SER A 48 42.27 -23.63 19.33
N ILE A 49 42.54 -22.79 18.32
CA ILE A 49 42.11 -23.01 16.94
C ILE A 49 43.17 -23.80 16.17
N TYR A 50 44.44 -23.48 16.40
CA TYR A 50 45.57 -24.02 15.63
C TYR A 50 46.47 -24.97 16.43
N GLY A 51 46.04 -25.40 17.62
CA GLY A 51 46.84 -26.22 18.54
C GLY A 51 47.15 -27.63 18.05
N ASP A 52 46.52 -28.08 16.97
CA ASP A 52 46.85 -29.33 16.29
C ASP A 52 48.18 -29.24 15.50
N ASP A 53 48.67 -28.01 15.21
CA ASP A 53 49.98 -27.79 14.61
C ASP A 53 51.08 -27.95 15.70
N PRO A 54 52.07 -28.85 15.50
CA PRO A 54 53.07 -29.15 16.51
C PRO A 54 53.97 -27.95 16.87
N ASP A 55 54.23 -27.04 15.93
CA ASP A 55 55.05 -25.85 16.17
C ASP A 55 54.24 -24.79 16.94
N ILE A 56 52.93 -24.67 16.66
CA ILE A 56 52.02 -23.83 17.46
C ILE A 56 51.83 -24.39 18.88
N ALA A 57 51.72 -25.72 19.01
CA ALA A 57 51.65 -26.38 20.31
C ALA A 57 52.93 -26.12 21.13
N ALA A 58 54.11 -26.13 20.50
CA ALA A 58 55.37 -25.79 21.16
C ALA A 58 55.41 -24.32 21.61
N ILE A 59 54.96 -23.39 20.77
CA ILE A 59 54.88 -21.95 21.10
C ILE A 59 53.88 -21.71 22.25
N SER A 60 52.78 -22.45 22.32
CA SER A 60 51.75 -22.31 23.36
C SER A 60 52.26 -22.64 24.77
N GLN A 61 53.38 -23.37 24.88
CA GLN A 61 54.02 -23.71 26.16
C GLN A 61 54.93 -22.59 26.70
N PHE A 62 55.15 -21.51 25.94
CA PHE A 62 55.98 -20.41 26.40
C PHE A 62 55.28 -19.65 27.54
N PRO A 63 55.99 -19.32 28.64
CA PRO A 63 55.38 -18.62 29.76
C PRO A 63 54.94 -17.21 29.35
N ASP A 64 53.88 -16.68 29.97
CA ASP A 64 53.38 -15.33 29.67
C ASP A 64 54.44 -14.23 29.83
N ALA A 65 55.40 -14.43 30.76
CA ALA A 65 56.53 -13.52 30.96
C ALA A 65 57.45 -13.42 29.73
N ALA A 66 57.50 -14.44 28.86
CA ALA A 66 58.27 -14.39 27.61
C ALA A 66 57.64 -13.42 26.58
N TRP A 67 56.36 -13.10 26.73
CA TRP A 67 55.60 -12.16 25.90
C TRP A 67 55.46 -10.77 26.54
N ASP A 68 56.16 -10.50 27.65
CA ASP A 68 56.18 -9.21 28.32
C ASP A 68 57.34 -8.34 27.78
N PRO A 69 57.07 -7.19 27.13
CA PRO A 69 58.12 -6.32 26.62
C PRO A 69 59.00 -5.70 27.73
N ALA A 70 58.56 -5.71 28.99
CA ALA A 70 59.38 -5.29 30.13
C ALA A 70 60.43 -6.35 30.54
N GLN A 71 60.31 -7.58 30.02
CA GLN A 71 61.21 -8.72 30.30
C GLN A 71 61.80 -9.31 29.01
N PRO A 72 62.51 -8.52 28.19
CA PRO A 72 62.98 -8.95 26.87
C PRO A 72 63.97 -10.12 26.93
N ASP A 73 64.73 -10.25 28.03
CA ASP A 73 65.69 -11.35 28.22
C ASP A 73 64.99 -12.71 28.34
N VAL A 74 63.81 -12.76 28.97
CA VAL A 74 62.99 -13.98 29.08
C VAL A 74 62.48 -14.38 27.70
N GLY A 75 61.97 -13.43 26.92
CA GLY A 75 61.55 -13.68 25.54
C GLY A 75 62.69 -14.17 24.64
N ALA A 76 63.89 -13.60 24.78
CA ALA A 76 65.06 -13.98 23.99
C ALA A 76 65.48 -15.45 24.21
N MET A 77 65.30 -16.01 25.42
CA MET A 77 65.54 -17.43 25.70
C MET A 77 64.66 -18.36 24.86
N HIS A 78 63.49 -17.90 24.45
CA HIS A 78 62.54 -18.61 23.59
C HIS A 78 62.63 -18.19 22.11
N GLY A 79 63.64 -17.39 21.74
CA GLY A 79 63.82 -16.89 20.37
C GLY A 79 62.87 -15.75 19.99
N ILE A 80 62.16 -15.16 20.95
CA ILE A 80 61.27 -14.03 20.70
C ILE A 80 62.09 -12.76 20.50
N THR A 81 61.80 -12.05 19.41
CA THR A 81 62.42 -10.77 19.07
C THR A 81 61.36 -9.67 19.04
N TRP A 82 61.63 -8.55 19.71
CA TRP A 82 60.74 -7.39 19.73
C TRP A 82 61.01 -6.42 18.58
N ILE A 83 59.92 -6.01 17.92
CA ILE A 83 59.86 -5.05 16.82
C ILE A 83 59.30 -3.74 17.37
N THR A 84 59.98 -2.63 17.10
CA THR A 84 59.55 -1.27 17.43
C THR A 84 58.96 -0.57 16.21
N MET A 85 58.32 0.59 16.42
CA MET A 85 57.77 1.38 15.30
C MET A 85 58.86 1.80 14.31
N ALA A 86 60.01 2.26 14.80
CA ALA A 86 61.15 2.64 13.98
C ALA A 86 61.74 1.46 13.17
N ASP A 87 61.50 0.22 13.59
CA ASP A 87 61.96 -0.95 12.84
C ASP A 87 61.12 -1.20 11.58
N LEU A 88 59.87 -0.71 11.48
CA LEU A 88 58.97 -1.03 10.36
C LEU A 88 59.29 -0.31 9.06
N HIS A 89 59.72 0.95 9.13
CA HIS A 89 59.95 1.81 7.96
C HIS A 89 60.90 2.96 8.31
N HIS A 90 61.66 3.47 7.34
CA HIS A 90 62.64 4.54 7.57
C HIS A 90 62.03 5.88 8.02
N ASP A 91 60.76 6.13 7.68
CA ASP A 91 60.00 7.32 8.10
C ASP A 91 59.20 7.10 9.40
N ALA A 92 59.20 5.88 9.95
CA ALA A 92 58.51 5.57 11.18
C ALA A 92 59.38 5.98 12.39
N THR A 93 58.76 6.60 13.40
CA THR A 93 59.45 7.00 14.63
C THR A 93 58.81 6.34 15.85
N GLY A 94 59.61 5.98 16.84
CA GLY A 94 59.16 5.34 18.09
C GLY A 94 59.93 4.06 18.41
N HIS A 95 60.37 3.95 19.66
CA HIS A 95 61.18 2.84 20.18
C HIS A 95 60.41 1.90 21.12
N GLU A 96 59.12 2.15 21.30
CA GLU A 96 58.26 1.25 22.08
C GLU A 96 58.03 -0.06 21.30
N PRO A 97 58.03 -1.22 21.98
CA PRO A 97 57.70 -2.51 21.35
C PRO A 97 56.25 -2.57 20.87
N ILE A 98 56.05 -2.86 19.58
CA ILE A 98 54.74 -2.89 18.92
C ILE A 98 54.36 -4.28 18.39
N ALA A 99 55.32 -5.19 18.30
CA ALA A 99 55.09 -6.59 18.00
C ALA A 99 56.24 -7.46 18.53
N ALA A 100 55.91 -8.68 18.93
CA ALA A 100 56.88 -9.75 19.17
C ALA A 100 56.81 -10.75 18.01
N VAL A 101 57.96 -11.22 17.54
CA VAL A 101 58.07 -12.26 16.50
C VAL A 101 58.91 -13.43 16.98
N VAL A 102 58.51 -14.64 16.64
CA VAL A 102 59.29 -15.87 16.84
C VAL A 102 59.10 -16.80 15.64
N CYS A 103 60.16 -17.51 15.27
CA CYS A 103 60.13 -18.54 14.24
C CYS A 103 60.44 -19.89 14.90
N VAL A 104 59.50 -20.83 14.86
CA VAL A 104 59.65 -22.20 15.38
C VAL A 104 59.27 -23.16 14.26
N GLY A 105 60.19 -24.04 13.88
CA GLY A 105 59.98 -24.99 12.79
C GLY A 105 59.54 -24.31 11.49
N ASP A 106 58.35 -24.69 11.01
CA ASP A 106 57.75 -24.19 9.78
C ASP A 106 56.81 -22.99 10.01
N VAL A 107 56.71 -22.51 11.25
CA VAL A 107 55.82 -21.41 11.66
C VAL A 107 56.61 -20.15 11.99
N VAL A 108 56.15 -19.01 11.47
CA VAL A 108 56.46 -17.69 12.02
C VAL A 108 55.24 -17.12 12.72
N PHE A 109 55.41 -16.74 13.98
CA PHE A 109 54.35 -16.27 14.84
C PHE A 109 54.60 -14.83 15.25
N LEU A 110 53.60 -13.96 15.06
CA LEU A 110 53.66 -12.56 15.44
C LEU A 110 52.54 -12.23 16.41
N ASN A 111 52.91 -11.66 17.56
CA ASN A 111 52.00 -11.08 18.53
C ASN A 111 52.05 -9.55 18.40
N ILE A 112 51.04 -8.96 17.77
CA ILE A 112 51.00 -7.55 17.33
C ILE A 112 50.13 -6.74 18.29
N THR A 113 50.71 -5.72 18.91
CA THR A 113 49.99 -4.76 19.78
C THR A 113 49.59 -3.49 19.03
N LEU A 114 50.08 -3.33 17.80
CA LEU A 114 49.81 -2.17 16.96
C LEU A 114 48.36 -2.11 16.46
N SER A 115 47.80 -0.89 16.42
CA SER A 115 46.46 -0.68 15.89
C SER A 115 46.43 -0.70 14.34
N SER A 116 45.50 -1.46 13.75
CA SER A 116 45.15 -1.32 12.32
C SER A 116 44.30 -0.09 12.02
N THR A 117 43.96 0.70 13.04
CA THR A 117 43.07 1.87 12.92
C THR A 117 43.79 3.20 12.87
N ILE A 118 45.05 3.22 13.26
CA ILE A 118 45.86 4.43 13.32
C ILE A 118 46.85 4.33 12.17
N LYS A 119 46.94 5.39 11.36
CA LYS A 119 47.98 5.51 10.35
C LYS A 119 49.25 5.95 11.08
N HIS A 120 50.32 5.18 10.98
CA HIS A 120 51.53 5.34 11.81
C HIS A 120 52.73 5.87 11.02
N ILE A 121 52.71 5.68 9.70
CA ILE A 121 53.84 5.98 8.82
C ILE A 121 53.37 7.04 7.83
N VAL A 122 53.87 8.26 7.99
CA VAL A 122 53.56 9.38 7.10
C VAL A 122 54.34 9.20 5.80
N ARG A 123 53.64 9.26 4.66
CA ARG A 123 54.28 9.15 3.33
C ARG A 123 54.36 10.52 2.67
N LEU A 124 55.53 10.82 2.10
CA LEU A 124 55.73 12.05 1.32
C LEU A 124 55.06 12.00 -0.06
N ASP A 125 54.75 10.81 -0.56
CA ASP A 125 54.30 10.52 -1.93
C ASP A 125 52.88 9.91 -2.01
N GLY A 126 52.15 9.85 -0.89
CA GLY A 126 50.82 9.21 -0.86
C GLY A 126 50.13 9.30 0.49
N GLU A 127 49.04 8.55 0.67
CA GLU A 127 48.35 8.48 1.96
C GLU A 127 49.22 7.80 3.03
N ASP A 128 49.07 8.26 4.28
CA ASP A 128 49.75 7.63 5.42
C ASP A 128 49.37 6.14 5.49
N LEU A 129 50.36 5.31 5.81
CA LEU A 129 50.20 3.87 5.85
C LEU A 129 49.87 3.38 7.25
N ASN A 130 49.06 2.33 7.29
CA ASN A 130 48.90 1.54 8.50
C ASN A 130 50.14 0.67 8.77
N GLY A 131 50.71 0.77 9.97
CA GLY A 131 51.91 0.02 10.34
C GLY A 131 51.71 -1.50 10.38
N VAL A 132 50.49 -1.99 10.65
CA VAL A 132 50.16 -3.43 10.57
C VAL A 132 50.21 -3.90 9.13
N THR A 133 49.62 -3.15 8.19
CA THR A 133 49.70 -3.45 6.76
C THR A 133 51.17 -3.50 6.30
N VAL A 134 51.99 -2.55 6.72
CA VAL A 134 53.44 -2.53 6.38
C VAL A 134 54.17 -3.74 6.95
N LEU A 135 53.88 -4.14 8.19
CA LEU A 135 54.45 -5.33 8.82
C LEU A 135 54.07 -6.62 8.07
N VAL A 136 52.78 -6.80 7.74
CA VAL A 136 52.29 -7.99 7.01
C VAL A 136 52.86 -8.04 5.59
N MET A 137 52.90 -6.91 4.89
CA MET A 137 53.50 -6.83 3.55
C MET A 137 55.01 -7.13 3.58
N SER A 138 55.69 -6.67 4.62
CA SER A 138 57.11 -6.94 4.83
C SER A 138 57.36 -8.41 5.14
N LEU A 139 56.51 -9.05 5.95
CA LEU A 139 56.55 -10.48 6.23
C LEU A 139 56.40 -11.31 4.95
N LEU A 140 55.38 -11.01 4.13
CA LEU A 140 55.10 -11.66 2.85
C LEU A 140 56.24 -11.48 1.82
N ASN A 141 56.94 -10.34 1.88
CA ASN A 141 58.11 -10.09 1.04
C ASN A 141 59.37 -10.79 1.57
N HIS A 142 59.55 -10.83 2.89
CA HIS A 142 60.75 -11.37 3.53
C HIS A 142 60.83 -12.88 3.38
N PHE A 143 59.72 -13.60 3.63
CA PHE A 143 59.65 -15.06 3.57
C PHE A 143 58.94 -15.55 2.29
N PRO A 144 59.70 -15.91 1.23
CA PRO A 144 59.12 -16.36 -0.02
C PRO A 144 58.50 -17.77 0.08
N THR A 145 58.83 -18.50 1.14
CA THR A 145 58.37 -19.86 1.44
C THR A 145 56.97 -19.91 2.03
N LEU A 146 56.42 -18.77 2.48
CA LEU A 146 55.05 -18.72 3.01
C LEU A 146 54.05 -19.23 1.96
N ARG A 147 53.15 -20.08 2.41
CA ARG A 147 52.02 -20.66 1.67
C ARG A 147 50.70 -20.30 2.30
N GLU A 148 50.69 -20.00 3.60
CA GLU A 148 49.51 -19.51 4.27
C GLU A 148 49.81 -18.44 5.31
N VAL A 149 48.79 -17.63 5.59
CA VAL A 149 48.79 -16.67 6.68
C VAL A 149 47.51 -16.87 7.49
N CYS A 150 47.65 -17.00 8.81
CA CYS A 150 46.60 -17.46 9.71
C CYS A 150 46.27 -16.41 10.78
N TRP A 151 44.98 -16.22 11.04
CA TRP A 151 44.43 -15.30 12.04
C TRP A 151 43.39 -16.01 12.90
N ALA A 152 43.35 -15.72 14.20
CA ALA A 152 42.36 -16.30 15.12
C ALA A 152 40.91 -15.85 14.80
N ASP A 153 40.77 -14.61 14.32
CA ASP A 153 39.52 -13.85 14.28
C ASP A 153 39.22 -13.33 12.85
N ASP A 154 38.18 -12.49 12.70
CA ASP A 154 37.73 -11.97 11.41
C ASP A 154 38.75 -11.07 10.66
N VAL A 155 38.45 -10.84 9.38
CA VAL A 155 39.26 -10.06 8.42
C VAL A 155 39.65 -8.64 8.85
N THR A 156 38.93 -8.02 9.80
CA THR A 156 39.27 -6.66 10.28
C THR A 156 40.49 -6.62 11.17
N ARG A 157 40.95 -7.79 11.63
CA ARG A 157 42.24 -7.94 12.30
C ARG A 157 43.39 -7.80 11.32
N ALA A 158 43.19 -8.22 10.07
CA ALA A 158 44.18 -8.16 8.99
C ALA A 158 44.21 -6.81 8.25
N GLY A 159 43.06 -6.16 7.99
CA GLY A 159 43.01 -4.82 7.38
C GLY A 159 41.73 -4.05 7.76
N ARG A 160 41.83 -2.75 8.09
CA ARG A 160 40.68 -1.94 8.52
C ARG A 160 39.95 -1.29 7.36
N ASP A 161 40.65 -0.69 6.41
CA ASP A 161 40.01 -0.01 5.29
C ASP A 161 40.17 -0.82 4.01
N ARG A 162 39.39 -0.44 3.00
CA ARG A 162 39.38 -1.11 1.70
C ARG A 162 40.77 -1.09 1.04
N ALA A 163 41.56 -0.04 1.25
CA ALA A 163 42.87 0.12 0.61
C ALA A 163 43.89 -0.85 1.22
N ASP A 164 43.97 -0.90 2.55
CA ASP A 164 44.83 -1.82 3.31
C ASP A 164 44.47 -3.28 2.99
N TRP A 165 43.18 -3.61 3.07
CA TRP A 165 42.69 -4.96 2.78
C TRP A 165 43.02 -5.39 1.36
N SER A 166 42.73 -4.54 0.37
CA SER A 166 43.04 -4.84 -1.03
C SER A 166 44.53 -5.03 -1.26
N THR A 167 45.38 -4.33 -0.52
CA THR A 167 46.84 -4.44 -0.65
C THR A 167 47.32 -5.81 -0.17
N ILE A 168 46.82 -6.28 0.98
CA ILE A 168 47.18 -7.59 1.55
C ILE A 168 46.62 -8.73 0.68
N THR A 169 45.34 -8.67 0.30
CA THR A 169 44.71 -9.74 -0.50
C THR A 169 45.34 -9.85 -1.88
N ASN A 170 45.56 -8.73 -2.58
CA ASN A 170 46.24 -8.72 -3.88
C ASN A 170 47.65 -9.29 -3.77
N LYS A 171 48.39 -8.96 -2.70
CA LYS A 171 49.72 -9.51 -2.49
C LYS A 171 49.69 -11.02 -2.27
N CYS A 172 48.75 -11.52 -1.48
CA CYS A 172 48.55 -12.95 -1.25
C CYS A 172 48.14 -13.65 -2.56
N LYS A 173 47.26 -13.05 -3.37
CA LYS A 173 46.85 -13.57 -4.68
C LYS A 173 48.03 -13.67 -5.66
N ILE A 174 48.83 -12.60 -5.78
CA ILE A 174 50.04 -12.59 -6.64
C ILE A 174 51.06 -13.64 -6.20
N ARG A 175 51.11 -13.94 -4.90
CA ARG A 175 52.09 -14.83 -4.28
C ARG A 175 51.60 -16.26 -4.10
N ASP A 176 50.35 -16.54 -4.47
CA ASP A 176 49.67 -17.82 -4.24
C ASP A 176 49.74 -18.25 -2.75
N VAL A 177 49.32 -17.34 -1.87
CA VAL A 177 49.30 -17.53 -0.42
C VAL A 177 47.85 -17.61 0.05
N THR A 178 47.49 -18.72 0.68
CA THR A 178 46.18 -18.96 1.29
C THR A 178 46.00 -18.07 2.52
N MET A 179 44.83 -17.46 2.67
CA MET A 179 44.48 -16.72 3.89
C MET A 179 43.58 -17.59 4.76
N VAL A 180 43.87 -17.68 6.06
CA VAL A 180 43.13 -18.55 6.99
C VAL A 180 42.59 -17.74 8.16
N PHE A 181 41.27 -17.74 8.35
CA PHE A 181 40.60 -16.99 9.42
C PHE A 181 39.75 -17.91 10.29
N GLY A 182 40.04 -18.00 11.58
CA GLY A 182 39.30 -18.85 12.51
C GLY A 182 39.26 -20.33 12.10
N GLY A 183 40.35 -20.81 11.49
CA GLY A 183 40.48 -22.16 10.93
C GLY A 183 39.94 -22.34 9.49
N GLN A 184 39.17 -21.39 8.96
CA GLN A 184 38.65 -21.45 7.59
C GLN A 184 39.71 -20.99 6.58
N ARG A 185 39.98 -21.80 5.57
CA ARG A 185 40.95 -21.52 4.50
C ARG A 185 40.27 -20.83 3.32
N TYR A 186 40.93 -19.84 2.73
CA TYR A 186 40.50 -19.11 1.54
C TYR A 186 41.62 -19.08 0.50
N ASP A 187 41.41 -19.77 -0.61
CA ASP A 187 42.34 -19.84 -1.73
C ASP A 187 41.88 -18.89 -2.84
N GLN A 188 42.63 -17.81 -3.07
CA GLN A 188 42.27 -16.80 -4.07
C GLN A 188 42.41 -17.27 -5.53
N SER A 189 42.90 -18.49 -5.79
CA SER A 189 42.78 -19.14 -7.10
C SER A 189 41.35 -19.63 -7.37
N ILE A 190 40.55 -19.88 -6.31
CA ILE A 190 39.16 -20.28 -6.37
C ILE A 190 38.29 -19.01 -6.45
N PRO A 191 37.49 -18.81 -7.53
CA PRO A 191 36.69 -17.59 -7.70
C PRO A 191 35.71 -17.31 -6.55
N GLY A 192 35.19 -18.36 -5.91
CA GLY A 192 34.30 -18.25 -4.74
C GLY A 192 35.01 -17.67 -3.51
N ASP A 193 36.24 -18.10 -3.26
CA ASP A 193 37.06 -17.64 -2.13
C ASP A 193 37.61 -16.24 -2.38
N GLU A 194 37.99 -15.91 -3.62
CA GLU A 194 38.33 -14.54 -4.03
C GLU A 194 37.16 -13.59 -3.80
N LEU A 195 35.95 -13.98 -4.21
CA LEU A 195 34.75 -13.17 -4.03
C LEU A 195 34.35 -13.07 -2.56
N ALA A 196 34.51 -14.15 -1.78
CA ALA A 196 34.31 -14.14 -0.34
C ALA A 196 35.29 -13.17 0.36
N LEU A 197 36.59 -13.23 0.04
CA LEU A 197 37.60 -12.30 0.57
C LEU A 197 37.35 -10.86 0.10
N GLY A 198 36.88 -10.66 -1.14
CA GLY A 198 36.47 -9.34 -1.65
C GLY A 198 35.27 -8.76 -0.90
N ALA A 199 34.27 -9.58 -0.59
CA ALA A 199 33.09 -9.19 0.18
C ALA A 199 33.42 -8.93 1.66
N LEU A 200 34.30 -9.75 2.24
CA LEU A 200 34.84 -9.56 3.58
C LEU A 200 35.62 -8.22 3.70
N GLY A 201 36.21 -7.77 2.61
CA GLY A 201 36.95 -6.50 2.49
C GLY A 201 36.15 -5.20 2.43
N LEU A 202 34.81 -5.28 2.38
CA LEU A 202 33.92 -4.11 2.34
C LEU A 202 33.75 -3.52 3.75
N VAL A 203 34.86 -3.13 4.39
CA VAL A 203 34.86 -2.56 5.73
C VAL A 203 34.48 -1.08 5.66
N GLY A 204 33.31 -0.72 6.17
CA GLY A 204 32.88 0.69 6.23
C GLY A 204 31.39 1.01 6.35
N GLY A 205 30.50 0.02 6.48
CA GLY A 205 29.07 0.25 6.73
C GLY A 205 28.68 -0.09 8.16
N SER A 206 27.73 0.63 8.73
CA SER A 206 27.17 0.48 10.09
C SER A 206 26.48 -0.87 10.41
N ASP A 207 26.84 -1.96 9.73
CA ASP A 207 26.02 -3.17 9.64
C ASP A 207 26.82 -4.50 9.63
N ASP A 208 27.89 -4.58 10.44
CA ASP A 208 28.94 -5.59 10.21
C ASP A 208 28.91 -6.87 11.09
N PRO A 209 28.61 -6.86 12.40
CA PRO A 209 28.73 -8.07 13.20
C PRO A 209 27.69 -9.15 12.87
N ASN A 210 26.45 -8.75 12.59
CA ASN A 210 25.33 -9.65 12.34
C ASN A 210 25.35 -10.25 10.94
N ARG A 211 25.79 -9.48 9.94
CA ARG A 211 25.94 -9.96 8.56
C ARG A 211 27.11 -10.94 8.45
N ARG A 212 28.25 -10.65 9.07
CA ARG A 212 29.43 -11.55 9.11
C ARG A 212 29.14 -12.90 9.77
N ARG A 213 28.42 -12.92 10.91
CA ARG A 213 27.97 -14.17 11.57
C ARG A 213 27.01 -15.01 10.71
N ARG A 214 26.31 -14.39 9.76
CA ARG A 214 25.44 -15.07 8.79
C ARG A 214 26.22 -15.59 7.58
N MET A 215 27.29 -14.91 7.15
CA MET A 215 28.10 -15.30 5.99
C MET A 215 29.10 -16.44 6.26
N THR A 216 29.49 -16.72 7.51
CA THR A 216 30.39 -17.85 7.84
C THR A 216 29.71 -19.22 7.84
N GLY A 217 28.43 -19.32 7.48
CA GLY A 217 27.67 -20.58 7.57
C GLY A 217 27.44 -21.07 9.01
N LYS A 218 27.85 -20.34 10.05
CA LYS A 218 27.71 -20.76 11.44
C LYS A 218 26.27 -21.04 11.85
N ARG A 219 25.31 -20.27 11.30
CA ARG A 219 23.87 -20.52 11.51
C ARG A 219 23.41 -21.80 10.80
N LEU A 220 23.87 -22.03 9.57
CA LEU A 220 23.61 -23.23 8.79
C LEU A 220 24.10 -24.49 9.53
N MET A 221 25.35 -24.47 10.00
CA MET A 221 25.97 -25.54 10.78
C MET A 221 25.19 -25.83 12.07
N LYS A 222 24.79 -24.79 12.81
CA LYS A 222 23.97 -24.95 14.03
C LYS A 222 22.66 -25.68 13.75
N TYR A 223 21.96 -25.35 12.67
CA TYR A 223 20.73 -26.06 12.30
C TYR A 223 20.99 -27.52 11.90
N LYS A 224 22.02 -27.77 11.07
CA LYS A 224 22.41 -29.12 10.66
C LYS A 224 22.75 -30.00 11.88
N ALA A 225 23.45 -29.44 12.86
CA ALA A 225 23.78 -30.09 14.13
C ALA A 225 22.59 -30.26 15.10
N GLY A 226 21.36 -29.89 14.73
CA GLY A 226 20.17 -30.07 15.57
C GLY A 226 19.90 -28.91 16.54
N GLY A 227 20.47 -27.74 16.29
CA GLY A 227 20.28 -26.53 17.09
C GLY A 227 19.08 -25.69 16.68
N ALA A 228 18.53 -24.97 17.65
CA ALA A 228 17.44 -24.02 17.48
C ALA A 228 17.96 -22.56 17.41
N ALA A 229 18.65 -22.20 16.33
CA ALA A 229 19.18 -20.83 16.13
C ALA A 229 18.08 -19.80 15.79
N LEU A 230 17.05 -19.70 16.63
CA LEU A 230 15.81 -18.94 16.46
C LEU A 230 15.47 -18.17 17.73
N ALA A 231 14.61 -17.18 17.61
CA ALA A 231 13.91 -16.68 18.78
C ALA A 231 12.92 -17.74 19.28
N GLU A 232 12.72 -17.82 20.59
CA GLU A 232 11.83 -18.80 21.23
C GLU A 232 10.38 -18.67 20.73
N ARG A 233 9.93 -17.43 20.48
CA ARG A 233 8.62 -17.14 19.84
C ARG A 233 8.49 -17.63 18.40
N GLN A 234 9.60 -17.96 17.73
CA GLN A 234 9.62 -18.50 16.36
C GLN A 234 9.83 -20.03 16.35
N MET A 235 9.93 -20.66 17.52
CA MET A 235 9.99 -22.11 17.61
C MET A 235 8.62 -22.72 17.31
N PRO A 236 8.57 -23.91 16.70
CA PRO A 236 7.34 -24.70 16.60
C PRO A 236 6.71 -24.88 17.99
N TYR A 237 5.38 -24.86 18.06
CA TYR A 237 4.63 -25.20 19.28
C TYR A 237 5.13 -26.54 19.84
N GLY A 238 5.12 -26.76 21.16
CA GLY A 238 5.71 -27.97 21.74
C GLY A 238 7.20 -27.95 22.02
N TRP A 239 7.95 -26.98 21.47
CA TRP A 239 9.37 -26.82 21.80
C TRP A 239 9.69 -25.42 22.32
N CYS A 240 10.68 -25.37 23.21
CA CYS A 240 11.30 -24.16 23.76
C CYS A 240 12.82 -24.29 23.79
N HIS A 241 13.52 -23.26 24.26
CA HIS A 241 14.96 -23.38 24.49
C HIS A 241 15.20 -24.06 25.83
N LYS A 242 16.07 -25.09 25.83
CA LYS A 242 16.53 -25.72 27.07
C LYS A 242 17.06 -24.68 28.03
N LYS A 243 16.55 -24.67 29.26
CA LYS A 243 16.95 -23.70 30.30
C LYS A 243 17.90 -24.36 31.30
N ASP A 244 18.91 -23.62 31.73
CA ASP A 244 19.72 -24.01 32.88
C ASP A 244 18.95 -23.78 34.20
N LYS A 245 19.56 -24.18 35.31
CA LYS A 245 19.02 -23.97 36.67
C LYS A 245 18.74 -22.50 37.03
N HIS A 246 19.21 -21.54 36.23
CA HIS A 246 19.00 -20.11 36.41
C HIS A 246 18.00 -19.53 35.39
N GLY A 247 17.32 -20.37 34.60
CA GLY A 247 16.36 -19.94 33.59
C GLY A 247 16.99 -19.36 32.33
N ARG A 248 18.30 -19.52 32.11
CA ARG A 248 19.00 -19.03 30.92
C ARG A 248 19.07 -20.11 29.85
N SER A 249 18.95 -19.73 28.59
CA SER A 249 19.04 -20.69 27.47
C SER A 249 20.43 -21.31 27.38
N VAL A 250 20.49 -22.64 27.33
CA VAL A 250 21.73 -23.43 27.19
C VAL A 250 22.26 -23.35 25.76
N GLN A 251 23.58 -23.19 25.61
CA GLN A 251 24.29 -23.26 24.33
C GLN A 251 25.34 -24.38 24.34
N GLU A 252 25.32 -25.27 23.35
CA GLU A 252 26.23 -26.40 23.22
C GLU A 252 27.07 -26.30 21.93
N GLY A 253 28.39 -26.11 22.06
CA GLY A 253 29.38 -26.20 20.99
C GLY A 253 28.89 -25.74 19.60
N ASN A 254 28.87 -26.69 18.65
CA ASN A 254 28.43 -26.47 17.26
C ASN A 254 26.89 -26.47 17.11
N ARG A 255 26.12 -26.99 18.07
CA ARG A 255 24.65 -27.00 18.07
C ARG A 255 24.09 -25.61 18.42
N GLY A 256 24.79 -24.83 19.23
CA GLY A 256 24.28 -23.54 19.71
C GLY A 256 23.10 -23.73 20.66
N LEU A 257 22.02 -22.95 20.50
CA LEU A 257 20.84 -23.05 21.36
C LEU A 257 20.17 -24.43 21.20
N VAL A 258 19.90 -25.09 22.33
CA VAL A 258 19.36 -26.46 22.35
C VAL A 258 17.83 -26.42 22.43
N PRO A 259 17.10 -27.08 21.52
CA PRO A 259 15.65 -27.25 21.63
C PRO A 259 15.31 -28.28 22.71
N GLU A 260 14.28 -28.00 23.51
CA GLU A 260 13.70 -28.88 24.51
C GLU A 260 12.20 -29.02 24.26
N ALA A 261 11.70 -30.25 24.22
CA ALA A 261 10.28 -30.54 24.05
C ALA A 261 9.53 -30.35 25.38
N GLN A 262 8.33 -29.81 25.31
CA GLN A 262 7.46 -29.49 26.45
C GLN A 262 6.48 -30.64 26.71
N PRO A 263 6.62 -31.42 27.81
CA PRO A 263 5.75 -32.56 28.09
C PRO A 263 4.27 -32.20 28.16
N GLU A 264 3.93 -31.03 28.70
CA GLU A 264 2.56 -30.51 28.82
C GLU A 264 1.82 -30.37 27.49
N MET A 265 2.56 -30.24 26.37
CA MET A 265 1.98 -30.12 25.03
C MET A 265 1.52 -31.46 24.46
N ALA A 266 1.78 -32.59 25.11
CA ALA A 266 1.40 -33.91 24.61
C ALA A 266 -0.12 -34.06 24.42
N ALA A 267 -0.91 -33.63 25.40
CA ALA A 267 -2.38 -33.67 25.30
C ALA A 267 -2.92 -32.76 24.18
N VAL A 268 -2.30 -31.59 24.00
CA VAL A 268 -2.65 -30.64 22.94
C VAL A 268 -2.37 -31.24 21.56
N TYR A 269 -1.20 -31.86 21.38
CA TYR A 269 -0.84 -32.54 20.13
C TYR A 269 -1.79 -33.69 19.80
N ALA A 270 -2.04 -34.59 20.76
CA ALA A 270 -2.95 -35.71 20.57
C ALA A 270 -4.36 -35.26 20.14
N SER A 271 -4.90 -34.24 20.81
CA SER A 271 -6.24 -33.71 20.52
C SER A 271 -6.31 -33.03 19.15
N LEU A 272 -5.37 -32.13 18.84
CA LEU A 272 -5.45 -31.31 17.62
C LEU A 272 -5.07 -32.09 16.36
N TYR A 273 -4.10 -33.01 16.45
CA TYR A 273 -3.75 -33.86 15.31
C TYR A 273 -4.86 -34.84 14.98
N GLN A 274 -5.53 -35.40 15.99
CA GLN A 274 -6.68 -36.28 15.76
C GLN A 274 -7.86 -35.50 15.15
N ALA A 275 -8.21 -34.33 15.72
CA ALA A 275 -9.26 -33.46 15.18
C ALA A 275 -8.98 -33.05 13.72
N HIS A 276 -7.72 -32.72 13.39
CA HIS A 276 -7.35 -32.40 12.01
C HIS A 276 -7.40 -33.63 11.09
N ALA A 277 -6.97 -34.80 11.56
CA ALA A 277 -7.08 -36.04 10.78
C ALA A 277 -8.53 -36.48 10.54
N ASP A 278 -9.45 -36.17 11.46
CA ASP A 278 -10.89 -36.49 11.39
C ASP A 278 -11.71 -35.46 10.60
N ASP A 279 -11.04 -34.60 9.83
CA ASP A 279 -11.65 -33.55 9.00
C ASP A 279 -12.45 -32.47 9.78
N GLU A 280 -12.21 -32.26 11.08
CA GLU A 280 -12.83 -31.14 11.82
C GLU A 280 -12.49 -29.78 11.19
N THR A 281 -13.38 -28.79 11.35
CA THR A 281 -13.21 -27.46 10.76
C THR A 281 -12.09 -26.68 11.47
N TYR A 282 -11.45 -25.73 10.77
CA TYR A 282 -10.41 -24.91 11.39
C TYR A 282 -10.97 -24.00 12.50
N GLN A 283 -12.26 -23.66 12.47
CA GLN A 283 -12.96 -22.94 13.53
C GLN A 283 -13.03 -23.78 14.80
N ASP A 284 -13.42 -25.05 14.70
CA ASP A 284 -13.49 -25.97 15.84
C ASP A 284 -12.09 -26.22 16.42
N ILE A 285 -11.10 -26.40 15.56
CA ILE A 285 -9.69 -26.52 15.97
C ILE A 285 -9.20 -25.23 16.67
N THR A 286 -9.61 -24.04 16.20
CA THR A 286 -9.29 -22.77 16.86
C THR A 286 -9.97 -22.65 18.22
N ALA A 287 -11.22 -23.09 18.36
CA ALA A 287 -11.93 -23.12 19.64
C ALA A 287 -11.22 -24.03 20.65
N ARG A 288 -10.74 -25.20 20.22
CA ARG A 288 -9.90 -26.09 21.04
C ARG A 288 -8.58 -25.42 21.44
N LEU A 289 -7.90 -24.77 20.50
CA LEU A 289 -6.67 -24.01 20.77
C LEU A 289 -6.90 -22.89 21.79
N ALA A 290 -8.02 -22.16 21.70
CA ALA A 290 -8.40 -21.13 22.66
C ALA A 290 -8.71 -21.70 24.05
N ALA A 291 -9.31 -22.89 24.13
CA ALA A 291 -9.53 -23.58 25.39
C ALA A 291 -8.21 -23.99 26.06
N TYR A 292 -7.29 -24.61 25.30
CA TYR A 292 -5.95 -24.94 25.81
C TYR A 292 -5.13 -23.69 26.17
N GLU A 293 -5.35 -22.57 25.49
CA GLU A 293 -4.73 -21.28 25.83
C GLU A 293 -5.27 -20.73 27.15
N ALA A 294 -6.57 -20.88 27.43
CA ALA A 294 -7.16 -20.51 28.71
C ALA A 294 -6.66 -21.38 29.88
N GLU A 295 -6.31 -22.64 29.61
CA GLU A 295 -5.68 -23.57 30.57
C GLU A 295 -4.17 -23.32 30.75
N GLY A 296 -3.57 -22.41 29.97
CA GLY A 296 -2.15 -22.09 30.02
C GLY A 296 -1.24 -23.15 29.39
N LEU A 297 -1.81 -24.14 28.69
CA LEU A 297 -1.06 -25.22 28.04
C LEU A 297 -0.40 -24.78 26.72
N ILE A 298 -0.98 -23.78 26.06
CA ILE A 298 -0.42 -23.19 24.84
C ILE A 298 -0.54 -21.67 24.88
N VAL A 299 0.39 -20.97 24.26
CA VAL A 299 0.29 -19.53 24.02
C VAL A 299 0.47 -19.28 22.55
N ARG A 300 -0.43 -18.52 21.93
CA ARG A 300 -0.27 -18.17 20.51
C ARG A 300 1.05 -17.41 20.30
N ARG A 301 1.84 -17.90 19.35
CA ARG A 301 3.17 -17.35 19.06
C ARG A 301 3.08 -16.40 17.86
N ASP A 302 3.14 -15.11 18.14
CA ASP A 302 3.32 -14.06 17.13
C ASP A 302 4.52 -13.17 17.52
N HIS A 303 5.37 -12.89 16.53
CA HIS A 303 6.60 -12.12 16.73
C HIS A 303 6.40 -10.62 16.47
N THR A 304 5.22 -10.24 15.96
CA THR A 304 4.84 -8.86 15.63
C THR A 304 3.86 -8.24 16.62
N ASP A 305 2.95 -9.04 17.18
CA ASP A 305 1.98 -8.61 18.20
C ASP A 305 2.01 -9.57 19.39
N LEU A 306 2.25 -9.03 20.59
CA LEU A 306 2.39 -9.82 21.80
C LEU A 306 1.08 -10.12 22.52
N ASP A 307 0.03 -9.38 22.19
CA ASP A 307 -1.29 -9.53 22.77
C ASP A 307 -2.20 -10.38 21.87
N ASN A 308 -1.61 -11.08 20.89
CA ASN A 308 -2.31 -11.92 19.94
C ASN A 308 -2.61 -13.28 20.55
N THR A 309 -3.88 -13.62 20.71
CA THR A 309 -4.37 -14.87 21.33
C THR A 309 -5.23 -15.67 20.34
N PHE A 310 -5.42 -16.98 20.57
CA PHE A 310 -6.37 -17.80 19.81
C PHE A 310 -7.83 -17.40 20.13
N ALA A 311 -8.11 -16.97 21.35
CA ALA A 311 -9.44 -16.50 21.74
C ALA A 311 -9.91 -15.28 20.90
N ARG A 312 -8.99 -14.36 20.54
CA ARG A 312 -9.31 -13.17 19.73
C ARG A 312 -9.71 -13.48 18.29
N THR A 313 -9.45 -14.68 17.79
CA THR A 313 -9.83 -15.07 16.42
C THR A 313 -11.20 -15.74 16.35
N LEU A 314 -11.77 -16.11 17.50
CA LEU A 314 -13.10 -16.70 17.55
C LEU A 314 -14.15 -15.70 17.02
N GLY A 315 -15.03 -16.18 16.14
CA GLY A 315 -16.03 -15.36 15.46
C GLY A 315 -15.57 -14.72 14.15
N ASP A 316 -14.29 -14.84 13.78
CA ASP A 316 -13.77 -14.53 12.45
C ASP A 316 -13.24 -15.82 11.79
N ASP A 317 -13.96 -16.30 10.77
CA ASP A 317 -13.65 -17.55 10.07
C ASP A 317 -12.26 -17.56 9.44
N ASN A 318 -11.82 -16.44 8.86
CA ASN A 318 -10.53 -16.35 8.19
C ASN A 318 -9.39 -16.23 9.19
N ALA A 319 -9.60 -15.45 10.27
CA ALA A 319 -8.61 -15.35 11.34
C ALA A 319 -8.47 -16.68 12.09
N SER A 320 -9.57 -17.39 12.32
CA SER A 320 -9.58 -18.74 12.89
C SER A 320 -8.85 -19.72 11.97
N TYR A 321 -9.17 -19.71 10.67
CA TYR A 321 -8.48 -20.52 9.68
C TYR A 321 -6.96 -20.33 9.73
N GLY A 322 -6.49 -19.07 9.68
CA GLY A 322 -5.06 -18.76 9.73
C GLY A 322 -4.40 -19.15 11.05
N ALA A 323 -5.08 -18.91 12.19
CA ALA A 323 -4.58 -19.24 13.51
C ALA A 323 -4.41 -20.75 13.70
N ALA A 324 -5.45 -21.55 13.43
CA ALA A 324 -5.38 -23.00 13.54
C ALA A 324 -4.39 -23.61 12.53
N LYS A 325 -4.39 -23.17 11.27
CA LYS A 325 -3.49 -23.70 10.24
C LYS A 325 -2.01 -23.43 10.55
N SER A 326 -1.70 -22.32 11.24
CA SER A 326 -0.35 -22.02 11.71
C SER A 326 0.20 -23.03 12.72
N PHE A 327 -0.64 -23.82 13.38
CA PHE A 327 -0.19 -24.90 14.26
C PHE A 327 0.49 -26.02 13.46
N PHE A 328 -0.11 -26.42 12.34
CA PHE A 328 0.30 -27.59 11.55
C PHE A 328 1.29 -27.27 10.43
N CYS A 329 1.19 -26.10 9.79
CA CYS A 329 2.06 -25.75 8.66
C CYS A 329 2.68 -24.36 8.82
N ARG A 330 3.54 -23.99 7.87
CA ARG A 330 3.96 -22.60 7.69
C ARG A 330 2.98 -21.95 6.71
N SER A 331 2.16 -21.02 7.22
CA SER A 331 1.07 -20.39 6.46
C SER A 331 1.56 -19.48 5.33
N ASP A 332 2.81 -19.05 5.38
CA ASP A 332 3.49 -18.18 4.41
C ASP A 332 4.20 -18.94 3.28
N SER A 333 4.29 -20.27 3.35
CA SER A 333 5.02 -21.08 2.36
C SER A 333 4.09 -22.00 1.56
N ASN A 334 3.52 -21.51 0.47
CA ASN A 334 2.82 -22.39 -0.48
C ASN A 334 3.82 -22.99 -1.47
N PRO A 335 3.81 -24.32 -1.68
CA PRO A 335 4.74 -24.94 -2.61
C PRO A 335 4.45 -24.52 -4.05
N ARG A 336 5.50 -24.39 -4.87
CA ARG A 336 5.38 -24.06 -6.28
C ARG A 336 4.69 -25.17 -7.06
N VAL A 337 5.07 -26.43 -6.82
CA VAL A 337 4.44 -27.59 -7.43
C VAL A 337 3.51 -28.23 -6.40
N ILE A 338 2.23 -28.39 -6.75
CA ILE A 338 1.27 -29.07 -5.89
C ILE A 338 1.36 -30.59 -6.14
N PRO A 339 1.56 -31.42 -5.10
CA PRO A 339 1.73 -32.86 -5.27
C PRO A 339 0.46 -33.54 -5.79
N SER A 340 0.62 -34.61 -6.57
CA SER A 340 -0.50 -35.38 -7.12
C SER A 340 -1.16 -36.27 -6.05
N ASP A 341 -2.38 -36.77 -6.31
CA ASP A 341 -3.04 -37.71 -5.37
C ASP A 341 -2.24 -39.01 -5.23
N LEU A 342 -1.53 -39.41 -6.30
CA LEU A 342 -0.66 -40.57 -6.30
C LEU A 342 0.54 -40.36 -5.36
N ASP A 343 1.18 -39.19 -5.42
CA ASP A 343 2.31 -38.86 -4.53
C ASP A 343 1.83 -38.80 -3.07
N ILE A 344 0.66 -38.21 -2.82
CA ILE A 344 0.05 -38.17 -1.48
C ILE A 344 -0.27 -39.59 -0.99
N ALA A 345 -0.77 -40.49 -1.86
CA ALA A 345 -1.04 -41.88 -1.52
C ALA A 345 0.25 -42.65 -1.17
N ARG A 346 1.30 -42.52 -1.98
CA ARG A 346 2.64 -43.09 -1.71
C ARG A 346 3.21 -42.65 -0.37
N TYR A 347 3.11 -41.35 -0.06
CA TYR A 347 3.50 -40.83 1.24
C TYR A 347 2.64 -41.39 2.39
N LEU A 348 1.32 -41.57 2.20
CA LEU A 348 0.46 -42.21 3.20
C LEU A 348 0.82 -43.68 3.46
N GLU A 349 1.30 -44.39 2.43
CA GLU A 349 1.70 -45.80 2.49
C GLU A 349 3.02 -46.04 3.22
N GLY A 350 3.82 -44.99 3.44
CA GLY A 350 5.03 -45.09 4.24
C GLY A 350 6.29 -44.54 3.59
N GLU A 351 6.25 -44.21 2.29
CA GLU A 351 7.43 -43.77 1.54
C GLU A 351 8.10 -42.51 2.13
N ASP A 352 9.40 -42.35 1.89
CA ASP A 352 10.18 -41.21 2.39
C ASP A 352 9.74 -39.93 1.66
N PRO A 353 9.35 -38.86 2.39
CA PRO A 353 9.00 -37.59 1.78
C PRO A 353 10.13 -36.99 0.90
N ALA A 354 11.40 -37.34 1.11
CA ALA A 354 12.49 -36.91 0.23
C ALA A 354 12.47 -37.54 -1.17
N GLU A 355 11.84 -38.71 -1.32
CA GLU A 355 11.71 -39.44 -2.59
C GLU A 355 10.41 -39.13 -3.32
N VAL A 356 9.38 -38.69 -2.58
CA VAL A 356 8.03 -38.43 -3.09
C VAL A 356 7.77 -36.94 -3.34
N PHE A 357 8.40 -36.05 -2.57
CA PHE A 357 8.12 -34.62 -2.60
C PHE A 357 9.37 -33.76 -2.85
N ASP A 358 9.16 -32.64 -3.55
CA ASP A 358 10.19 -31.62 -3.69
C ASP A 358 10.45 -30.88 -2.37
N ALA A 359 11.50 -30.04 -2.34
CA ALA A 359 11.89 -29.30 -1.15
C ALA A 359 10.80 -28.30 -0.68
N ASP A 360 10.01 -27.74 -1.61
CA ASP A 360 8.95 -26.78 -1.30
C ASP A 360 7.78 -27.43 -0.55
N VAL A 361 7.36 -28.60 -1.02
CA VAL A 361 6.32 -29.41 -0.38
C VAL A 361 6.79 -29.90 0.98
N ARG A 362 8.04 -30.39 1.07
CA ARG A 362 8.66 -30.80 2.35
C ARG A 362 8.74 -29.64 3.35
N PHE A 363 9.02 -28.43 2.87
CA PHE A 363 9.04 -27.23 3.71
C PHE A 363 7.66 -26.84 4.24
N PHE A 364 6.60 -26.99 3.42
CA PHE A 364 5.23 -26.71 3.84
C PHE A 364 4.77 -27.60 4.99
N ILE A 365 5.06 -28.91 4.93
CA ILE A 365 4.71 -29.89 5.97
C ILE A 365 5.77 -30.06 7.07
N ALA A 366 6.81 -29.21 7.09
CA ALA A 366 7.98 -29.41 7.95
C ALA A 366 7.68 -29.48 9.47
N LYS A 367 6.59 -28.87 9.94
CA LYS A 367 6.17 -28.95 11.35
C LYS A 367 5.56 -30.31 11.68
N VAL A 368 4.76 -30.87 10.78
CA VAL A 368 4.21 -32.23 10.91
C VAL A 368 5.35 -33.25 10.85
N GLU A 369 6.30 -33.07 9.93
CA GLU A 369 7.48 -33.92 9.84
C GLU A 369 8.42 -33.80 11.04
N LEU A 370 8.54 -32.61 11.64
CA LEU A 370 9.22 -32.43 12.91
C LEU A 370 8.57 -33.27 14.00
N VAL A 371 7.23 -33.26 14.14
CA VAL A 371 6.48 -34.08 15.11
C VAL A 371 6.53 -35.58 14.77
N ARG A 372 6.68 -35.95 13.50
CA ARG A 372 6.75 -37.36 13.09
C ARG A 372 8.13 -37.98 13.31
N THR A 373 9.20 -37.22 13.09
CA THR A 373 10.58 -37.74 12.96
C THR A 373 11.60 -37.13 13.92
N GLY A 374 11.24 -36.02 14.59
CA GLY A 374 12.16 -35.21 15.38
C GLY A 374 13.08 -34.33 14.51
N ARG A 375 13.05 -34.46 13.19
CA ARG A 375 13.93 -33.70 12.30
C ARG A 375 13.19 -32.52 11.71
N TYR A 376 13.76 -31.33 11.86
CA TYR A 376 13.14 -30.12 11.34
C TYR A 376 13.73 -29.71 10.00
N PHE A 377 12.91 -29.76 8.95
CA PHE A 377 13.27 -29.21 7.64
C PHE A 377 13.10 -27.69 7.61
N ARG A 378 14.12 -26.97 7.17
CA ARG A 378 14.15 -25.49 7.16
C ARG A 378 14.82 -24.94 5.91
N ARG A 379 14.30 -23.80 5.49
CA ARG A 379 14.90 -22.93 4.48
C ARG A 379 15.56 -21.71 5.13
N LEU A 380 16.83 -21.49 4.83
CA LEU A 380 17.61 -20.35 5.31
C LEU A 380 17.95 -19.45 4.13
N ASN A 381 17.44 -18.22 4.13
CA ASN A 381 17.82 -17.26 3.10
C ASN A 381 19.33 -17.01 3.14
N ASN A 382 19.94 -17.01 1.97
CA ASN A 382 21.34 -16.67 1.81
C ASN A 382 21.46 -15.15 1.65
N ASP A 383 22.29 -14.51 2.47
CA ASP A 383 22.55 -13.07 2.41
C ASP A 383 23.84 -12.77 1.60
N ILE A 384 24.47 -13.80 1.02
CA ILE A 384 25.67 -13.71 0.19
C ILE A 384 25.27 -13.51 -1.27
N ARG A 385 25.72 -12.41 -1.86
CA ARG A 385 25.47 -12.08 -3.27
C ARG A 385 26.38 -12.91 -4.18
N GLY A 386 25.80 -13.65 -5.11
CA GLY A 386 26.49 -14.51 -6.06
C GLY A 386 25.73 -15.83 -6.31
N ARG A 387 25.88 -16.39 -7.51
CA ARG A 387 25.31 -17.71 -7.87
C ARG A 387 26.31 -18.83 -7.53
N ASN A 388 25.81 -20.05 -7.36
CA ASN A 388 26.59 -21.25 -7.03
C ASN A 388 27.31 -21.19 -5.67
N ILE A 389 26.74 -20.48 -4.68
CA ILE A 389 27.28 -20.48 -3.33
C ILE A 389 27.07 -21.86 -2.70
N VAL A 390 28.14 -22.45 -2.16
CA VAL A 390 28.10 -23.69 -1.40
C VAL A 390 28.65 -23.41 -0.01
N LEU A 391 27.85 -23.70 1.03
CA LEU A 391 28.27 -23.57 2.43
C LEU A 391 28.08 -24.92 3.13
N ASP A 392 29.11 -25.41 3.82
CA ASP A 392 29.09 -26.70 4.54
C ASP A 392 28.58 -27.89 3.69
N GLY A 393 28.99 -27.92 2.41
CA GLY A 393 28.59 -28.93 1.43
C GLY A 393 27.15 -28.83 0.94
N ILE A 394 26.39 -27.81 1.37
CA ILE A 394 25.01 -27.57 0.93
C ILE A 394 25.02 -26.46 -0.11
N PRO A 395 24.61 -26.74 -1.36
CA PRO A 395 24.48 -25.71 -2.39
C PRO A 395 23.26 -24.82 -2.13
N ALA A 396 23.41 -23.52 -2.38
CA ALA A 396 22.28 -22.60 -2.40
C ALA A 396 21.39 -22.89 -3.62
N THR A 397 20.08 -22.88 -3.38
CA THR A 397 19.05 -22.95 -4.42
C THR A 397 18.56 -21.54 -4.74
N TYR A 398 18.43 -21.22 -6.03
CA TYR A 398 18.04 -19.88 -6.50
C TYR A 398 16.63 -19.93 -7.07
N ARG A 399 15.83 -18.88 -6.82
CA ARG A 399 14.43 -18.84 -7.22
C ARG A 399 14.21 -18.67 -8.72
N ASP A 400 15.11 -17.93 -9.37
CA ASP A 400 15.16 -17.62 -10.80
C ASP A 400 16.58 -17.12 -11.17
N ASP A 401 16.77 -16.66 -12.42
CA ASP A 401 18.06 -16.19 -12.94
C ASP A 401 18.51 -14.82 -12.40
N LEU A 402 17.58 -14.04 -11.85
CA LEU A 402 17.83 -12.72 -11.26
C LEU A 402 18.02 -12.79 -9.74
N ASP A 403 17.66 -13.91 -9.11
CA ASP A 403 17.95 -14.19 -7.72
C ASP A 403 19.45 -14.42 -7.55
N GLU A 404 20.14 -13.36 -7.13
CA GLU A 404 21.58 -13.36 -6.84
C GLU A 404 21.88 -13.87 -5.43
N TYR A 405 20.87 -14.15 -4.60
CA TYR A 405 21.03 -14.48 -3.19
C TYR A 405 20.69 -15.95 -2.94
N GLY A 406 19.51 -16.42 -3.32
CA GLY A 406 19.08 -17.81 -3.11
C GLY A 406 18.87 -18.18 -1.63
N TYR A 407 18.80 -19.47 -1.35
CA TYR A 407 18.56 -20.01 -0.01
C TYR A 407 19.16 -21.42 0.17
N PHE A 408 19.37 -21.86 1.40
CA PHE A 408 19.82 -23.20 1.75
C PHE A 408 18.68 -24.02 2.36
N ASP A 409 18.46 -25.21 1.84
CA ASP A 409 17.53 -26.18 2.42
C ASP A 409 18.28 -27.15 3.33
N VAL A 410 17.84 -27.25 4.58
CA VAL A 410 18.55 -27.95 5.66
C VAL A 410 17.57 -28.84 6.39
N ILE A 411 17.97 -30.10 6.58
CA ILE A 411 17.35 -31.00 7.53
C ILE A 411 18.20 -31.04 8.80
N SER A 412 17.60 -30.80 9.96
CA SER A 412 18.32 -30.85 11.23
C SER A 412 18.62 -32.29 11.66
N ALA A 413 19.64 -32.47 12.49
CA ALA A 413 19.72 -33.63 13.37
C ALA A 413 18.45 -33.73 14.25
N PRO A 414 18.07 -34.94 14.71
CA PRO A 414 16.85 -35.15 15.51
C PRO A 414 16.82 -34.28 16.77
N TRP A 415 15.66 -33.69 17.04
CA TRP A 415 15.30 -33.07 18.30
C TRP A 415 14.71 -34.14 19.21
N GLU A 416 15.02 -34.04 20.49
CA GLU A 416 14.54 -34.97 21.51
C GLU A 416 13.02 -34.82 21.70
N TRP A 417 12.36 -35.94 21.98
CA TRP A 417 10.95 -35.95 22.36
C TRP A 417 10.79 -35.60 23.84
N PRO A 418 9.58 -35.18 24.27
CA PRO A 418 9.34 -34.97 25.69
C PRO A 418 9.46 -36.29 26.46
N THR A 419 9.81 -36.20 27.72
CA THR A 419 9.81 -37.34 28.64
C THR A 419 8.61 -37.26 29.58
N ASP A 420 8.07 -38.41 29.98
CA ASP A 420 7.04 -38.49 31.02
C ASP A 420 7.65 -38.26 32.42
N ASP A 421 6.81 -38.22 33.45
CA ASP A 421 7.24 -38.05 34.85
C ASP A 421 8.16 -39.19 35.36
N GLN A 422 8.24 -40.30 34.62
CA GLN A 422 9.09 -41.46 34.90
C GLN A 422 10.41 -41.44 34.10
N GLY A 423 10.61 -40.43 33.26
CA GLY A 423 11.79 -40.28 32.39
C GLY A 423 11.73 -41.10 31.11
N ASN A 424 10.60 -41.73 30.77
CA ASN A 424 10.43 -42.41 29.50
C ASN A 424 10.14 -41.39 28.41
N GLU A 425 10.80 -41.55 27.26
CA GLU A 425 10.52 -40.75 26.09
C GLU A 425 9.08 -40.98 25.60
N ILE A 426 8.38 -39.91 25.21
CA ILE A 426 7.03 -39.94 24.62
C ILE A 426 7.18 -39.60 23.13
N PRO A 427 7.40 -40.59 22.25
CA PRO A 427 7.68 -40.33 20.85
C PRO A 427 6.52 -39.58 20.20
N ARG A 428 6.83 -38.56 19.39
CA ARG A 428 5.84 -37.77 18.64
C ARG A 428 4.74 -37.16 19.52
N PHE A 429 5.04 -36.86 20.79
CA PHE A 429 4.05 -36.36 21.75
C PHE A 429 2.86 -37.32 21.96
N GLY A 430 3.06 -38.63 21.70
CA GLY A 430 2.00 -39.65 21.81
C GLY A 430 1.12 -39.78 20.56
N VAL A 431 1.39 -39.01 19.50
CA VAL A 431 0.63 -39.07 18.24
C VAL A 431 1.08 -40.26 17.38
N PRO A 432 0.17 -41.15 16.92
CA PRO A 432 0.54 -42.23 16.02
C PRO A 432 1.09 -41.74 14.67
N ASP A 433 2.09 -42.43 14.09
CA ASP A 433 2.69 -42.06 12.79
C ASP A 433 1.64 -41.89 11.68
N ARG A 434 0.66 -42.80 11.66
CA ARG A 434 -0.47 -42.78 10.72
C ARG A 434 -1.24 -41.46 10.79
N VAL A 435 -1.50 -40.95 12.00
CA VAL A 435 -2.23 -39.69 12.20
C VAL A 435 -1.39 -38.52 11.70
N CYS A 436 -0.08 -38.49 11.99
CA CYS A 436 0.82 -37.47 11.44
C CYS A 436 0.79 -37.46 9.91
N ARG A 437 0.83 -38.63 9.26
CA ARG A 437 0.76 -38.73 7.79
C ARG A 437 -0.62 -38.30 7.25
N GLN A 438 -1.71 -38.62 7.94
CA GLN A 438 -3.06 -38.17 7.59
C GLN A 438 -3.21 -36.65 7.65
N VAL A 439 -2.70 -36.01 8.70
CA VAL A 439 -2.66 -34.54 8.84
C VAL A 439 -1.88 -33.90 7.69
N ALA A 440 -0.67 -34.39 7.40
CA ALA A 440 0.11 -33.90 6.27
C ALA A 440 -0.63 -34.10 4.93
N ALA A 441 -1.23 -35.27 4.70
CA ALA A 441 -2.00 -35.54 3.49
C ALA A 441 -3.20 -34.61 3.33
N ARG A 442 -3.94 -34.31 4.42
CA ARG A 442 -5.05 -33.34 4.41
C ARG A 442 -4.55 -31.95 4.00
N LEU A 443 -3.48 -31.47 4.63
CA LEU A 443 -2.87 -30.17 4.30
C LEU A 443 -2.44 -30.09 2.82
N LEU A 444 -1.88 -31.17 2.28
CA LEU A 444 -1.44 -31.22 0.88
C LEU A 444 -2.63 -31.26 -0.09
N ARG A 445 -3.71 -31.98 0.23
CA ARG A 445 -4.94 -31.98 -0.58
C ARG A 445 -5.62 -30.62 -0.59
N GLU A 446 -5.60 -29.88 0.52
CA GLU A 446 -6.15 -28.53 0.58
C GLU A 446 -5.49 -27.55 -0.40
N LEU A 447 -4.21 -27.73 -0.73
CA LEU A 447 -3.53 -26.89 -1.73
C LEU A 447 -4.18 -27.01 -3.13
N ARG A 448 -4.88 -28.12 -3.39
CA ARG A 448 -5.59 -28.39 -4.64
C ARG A 448 -6.98 -27.81 -4.68
N ALA A 449 -7.59 -27.53 -3.52
CA ALA A 449 -8.88 -26.85 -3.48
C ALA A 449 -8.77 -25.52 -4.25
N PRO A 450 -9.80 -25.11 -5.01
CA PRO A 450 -9.81 -23.80 -5.64
C PRO A 450 -9.57 -22.77 -4.54
N LYS A 451 -8.47 -22.01 -4.65
CA LYS A 451 -8.17 -20.94 -3.71
C LYS A 451 -9.39 -20.04 -3.70
N ALA A 452 -9.98 -19.84 -2.52
CA ALA A 452 -10.79 -18.65 -2.29
C ALA A 452 -9.97 -17.46 -2.84
N PRO A 453 -10.58 -16.54 -3.60
CA PRO A 453 -9.85 -15.48 -4.28
C PRO A 453 -8.99 -14.73 -3.26
N THR A 454 -7.69 -15.02 -3.29
CA THR A 454 -6.72 -14.52 -2.32
C THR A 454 -5.62 -13.83 -3.09
N GLY A 455 -5.78 -12.52 -3.18
CA GLY A 455 -4.88 -11.58 -3.82
C GLY A 455 -5.37 -10.17 -3.53
N GLY A 456 -4.67 -9.47 -2.64
CA GLY A 456 -4.74 -8.02 -2.42
C GLY A 456 -6.07 -7.36 -1.99
N GLN A 457 -7.24 -7.98 -2.18
CA GLN A 457 -8.53 -7.27 -2.11
C GLN A 457 -9.75 -8.13 -1.70
N ALA A 458 -9.56 -9.15 -0.85
CA ALA A 458 -10.67 -9.92 -0.28
C ALA A 458 -10.50 -10.27 1.22
N HIS A 459 -9.47 -9.77 1.90
CA HIS A 459 -9.31 -9.95 3.34
C HIS A 459 -9.58 -8.63 4.08
N HIS A 460 -10.72 -8.59 4.78
CA HIS A 460 -11.02 -7.84 6.02
C HIS A 460 -10.22 -6.56 6.33
N ALA A 461 -10.06 -5.65 5.36
CA ALA A 461 -9.95 -4.24 5.66
C ALA A 461 -11.37 -3.64 5.54
N PRO A 462 -11.81 -2.74 6.44
CA PRO A 462 -13.07 -2.01 6.25
C PRO A 462 -13.08 -1.23 4.93
N THR A 463 -11.91 -1.03 4.32
CA THR A 463 -11.68 -0.35 3.06
C THR A 463 -10.99 -1.24 2.01
N ARG A 464 -11.28 -1.00 0.73
CA ARG A 464 -10.63 -1.59 -0.47
C ARG A 464 -10.51 -0.50 -1.55
N ARG A 465 -9.92 -0.82 -2.70
CA ARG A 465 -9.92 0.14 -3.82
C ARG A 465 -11.31 0.26 -4.42
N ALA A 466 -11.78 1.47 -4.72
CA ALA A 466 -13.12 1.63 -5.28
C ALA A 466 -13.23 1.00 -6.68
N LEU A 467 -12.20 1.16 -7.52
CA LEU A 467 -12.12 0.51 -8.82
C LEU A 467 -10.97 -0.51 -8.86
N GLN A 468 -11.30 -1.78 -9.12
CA GLN A 468 -10.30 -2.84 -9.13
C GLN A 468 -10.57 -4.03 -10.05
N CYS A 469 -11.82 -4.43 -10.28
CA CYS A 469 -12.12 -5.62 -11.10
C CYS A 469 -12.19 -5.28 -12.59
N PHE A 470 -11.02 -5.05 -13.21
CA PHE A 470 -10.91 -4.86 -14.65
C PHE A 470 -10.80 -6.22 -15.36
N THR A 471 -11.84 -6.60 -16.11
CA THR A 471 -11.81 -7.80 -16.95
C THR A 471 -10.79 -7.65 -18.08
N SER A 472 -10.08 -8.72 -18.43
CA SER A 472 -9.21 -8.74 -19.61
C SER A 472 -10.01 -8.68 -20.92
N TRP A 473 -9.43 -8.13 -21.98
CA TRP A 473 -10.03 -8.11 -23.32
C TRP A 473 -9.02 -8.42 -24.41
N LEU A 474 -9.52 -8.74 -25.60
CA LEU A 474 -8.71 -9.05 -26.78
C LEU A 474 -8.86 -7.96 -27.82
N THR A 475 -7.75 -7.63 -28.49
CA THR A 475 -7.69 -6.73 -29.64
C THR A 475 -7.12 -7.51 -30.82
N ALA A 476 -7.86 -7.58 -31.93
CA ALA A 476 -7.45 -8.34 -33.10
C ALA A 476 -6.24 -7.72 -33.81
N PRO A 477 -5.41 -8.51 -34.52
CA PRO A 477 -4.30 -8.00 -35.32
C PRO A 477 -4.74 -6.90 -36.31
N GLY A 478 -3.89 -5.90 -36.54
CA GLY A 478 -4.16 -4.82 -37.50
C GLY A 478 -5.24 -3.81 -37.08
N THR A 479 -5.80 -3.92 -35.87
CA THR A 479 -6.75 -2.94 -35.32
C THR A 479 -6.06 -1.92 -34.41
N LEU A 480 -6.67 -0.75 -34.21
CA LEU A 480 -6.12 0.30 -33.34
C LEU A 480 -5.92 -0.25 -31.91
N GLY A 481 -4.67 -0.25 -31.44
CA GLY A 481 -4.31 -0.84 -30.14
C GLY A 481 -3.86 -2.31 -30.20
N ALA A 482 -3.69 -2.90 -31.38
CA ALA A 482 -2.94 -4.15 -31.52
C ALA A 482 -1.44 -3.88 -31.31
N LYS A 483 -0.76 -4.76 -30.57
CA LYS A 483 0.70 -4.73 -30.36
C LYS A 483 1.45 -5.82 -31.12
N TYR A 484 0.70 -6.78 -31.65
CA TYR A 484 1.21 -7.89 -32.45
C TYR A 484 0.44 -7.93 -33.77
N ASP A 485 1.16 -8.12 -34.87
CA ASP A 485 0.60 -8.15 -36.23
C ASP A 485 0.13 -9.55 -36.64
N ASP A 486 0.61 -10.58 -35.94
CA ASP A 486 0.39 -11.98 -36.23
C ASP A 486 -0.64 -12.63 -35.30
N GLU A 487 -0.98 -12.00 -34.17
CA GLU A 487 -1.81 -12.59 -33.12
C GLU A 487 -2.61 -11.54 -32.35
N ALA A 488 -3.78 -11.93 -31.83
CA ALA A 488 -4.58 -11.05 -30.98
C ALA A 488 -3.80 -10.62 -29.73
N THR A 489 -3.86 -9.32 -29.43
CA THR A 489 -3.27 -8.74 -28.22
C THR A 489 -4.25 -8.87 -27.07
N GLN A 490 -3.88 -9.60 -26.03
CA GLN A 490 -4.61 -9.64 -24.77
C GLN A 490 -4.19 -8.49 -23.87
N TRP A 491 -5.17 -7.71 -23.42
CA TRP A 491 -5.00 -6.56 -22.54
C TRP A 491 -5.56 -6.81 -21.15
N GLY A 492 -4.94 -6.17 -20.16
CA GLY A 492 -5.49 -6.12 -18.81
C GLY A 492 -4.79 -5.11 -17.92
N VAL A 493 -5.37 -4.93 -16.74
CA VAL A 493 -4.97 -3.87 -15.81
C VAL A 493 -4.55 -4.51 -14.50
N GLN A 494 -3.37 -4.14 -14.00
CA GLN A 494 -2.84 -4.63 -12.75
C GLN A 494 -2.68 -3.50 -11.73
N ALA A 495 -3.12 -3.75 -10.51
CA ALA A 495 -2.86 -2.89 -9.36
C ALA A 495 -1.36 -2.83 -9.02
N ARG A 496 -0.83 -1.63 -8.81
CA ARG A 496 0.52 -1.38 -8.29
C ARG A 496 0.46 -0.39 -7.13
N VAL A 497 1.28 -0.62 -6.11
CA VAL A 497 1.59 0.39 -5.08
C VAL A 497 3.03 0.79 -5.30
N ASN A 498 3.28 2.08 -5.51
CA ASN A 498 4.66 2.59 -5.61
C ASN A 498 5.27 2.71 -4.22
N ASN A 499 6.61 2.77 -4.12
CA ASN A 499 7.32 3.08 -2.87
C ASN A 499 6.88 4.41 -2.24
N SER A 500 6.24 5.31 -3.01
CA SER A 500 5.63 6.55 -2.53
C SER A 500 4.25 6.36 -1.85
N GLY A 501 3.78 5.12 -1.66
CA GLY A 501 2.46 4.81 -1.09
C GLY A 501 1.26 5.07 -2.02
N ARG A 502 1.49 5.53 -3.27
CA ARG A 502 0.41 5.85 -4.21
C ARG A 502 -0.18 4.61 -4.87
N ALA A 503 -1.52 4.55 -4.94
CA ALA A 503 -2.23 3.52 -5.67
C ALA A 503 -2.26 3.85 -7.17
N ASN A 504 -1.52 3.08 -7.96
CA ASN A 504 -1.53 3.17 -9.41
C ASN A 504 -2.11 1.89 -10.01
N LEU A 505 -2.44 2.01 -11.29
CA LEU A 505 -2.82 0.93 -12.18
C LEU A 505 -1.82 0.88 -13.33
N VAL A 506 -1.53 -0.33 -13.80
CA VAL A 506 -0.61 -0.58 -14.90
C VAL A 506 -1.39 -1.28 -16.00
N LEU A 507 -1.39 -0.69 -17.20
CA LEU A 507 -1.93 -1.31 -18.39
C LEU A 507 -0.89 -2.25 -18.98
N LEU A 508 -1.26 -3.51 -19.09
CA LEU A 508 -0.40 -4.59 -19.56
C LEU A 508 -0.99 -5.19 -20.82
N PHE A 509 -0.10 -5.65 -21.71
CA PHE A 509 -0.47 -6.40 -22.90
C PHE A 509 0.43 -7.62 -23.08
N ARG A 510 -0.12 -8.67 -23.70
CA ARG A 510 0.61 -9.88 -24.08
C ARG A 510 -0.08 -10.56 -25.26
N ARG A 511 0.55 -11.57 -25.84
CA ARG A 511 -0.07 -12.47 -26.82
C ARG A 511 -1.22 -13.25 -26.19
N GLN A 512 -2.28 -13.54 -26.96
CA GLN A 512 -3.41 -14.34 -26.49
C GLN A 512 -2.95 -15.74 -26.02
N SER A 513 -2.09 -16.39 -26.80
CA SER A 513 -1.49 -17.70 -26.54
C SER A 513 -0.75 -17.75 -25.21
N ALA A 514 -0.03 -16.68 -24.83
CA ALA A 514 0.61 -16.57 -23.53
C ALA A 514 -0.39 -16.50 -22.36
N GLY A 515 -1.64 -16.14 -22.63
CA GLY A 515 -2.71 -16.14 -21.64
C GLY A 515 -3.47 -17.46 -21.49
N GLU A 516 -3.32 -18.38 -22.44
CA GLU A 516 -3.99 -19.69 -22.48
C GLU A 516 -3.16 -20.81 -21.80
N GLY A 517 -1.95 -20.49 -21.34
CA GLY A 517 -1.03 -21.44 -20.71
C GLY A 517 -1.53 -22.16 -19.46
N SER A 518 -0.75 -23.15 -19.02
CA SER A 518 -1.01 -23.97 -17.83
C SER A 518 -1.14 -23.11 -16.54
N ARG A 519 -1.61 -23.68 -15.42
CA ARG A 519 -1.89 -22.93 -14.17
C ARG A 519 -0.72 -22.06 -13.67
N TYR A 520 0.53 -22.39 -14.04
CA TYR A 520 1.77 -21.67 -13.71
C TYR A 520 2.13 -20.54 -14.68
N GLU A 521 1.51 -20.51 -15.86
CA GLU A 521 1.62 -19.47 -16.89
C GLU A 521 0.44 -18.48 -16.83
N ARG A 522 -0.37 -18.56 -15.77
CA ARG A 522 -1.53 -17.70 -15.56
C ARG A 522 -1.18 -16.46 -14.75
N GLY A 523 -1.71 -15.33 -15.19
CA GLY A 523 -1.57 -14.03 -14.55
C GLY A 523 -0.71 -13.05 -15.34
N TRP A 524 -0.89 -11.76 -15.08
CA TRP A 524 -0.21 -10.65 -15.73
C TRP A 524 1.30 -10.51 -15.39
N SER A 525 1.90 -11.59 -14.89
CA SER A 525 3.34 -11.74 -14.65
C SER A 525 4.02 -12.59 -15.73
N TYR A 526 3.27 -13.32 -16.55
CA TYR A 526 3.80 -14.13 -17.66
C TYR A 526 3.39 -13.53 -19.01
N PHE A 527 4.38 -13.28 -19.86
CA PHE A 527 4.23 -12.62 -21.16
C PHE A 527 4.51 -13.57 -22.34
N GLY A 528 5.29 -14.63 -22.10
CA GLY A 528 5.70 -15.62 -23.09
C GLY A 528 7.18 -15.97 -22.90
N SER A 529 7.67 -16.99 -23.62
CA SER A 529 9.09 -17.35 -23.59
C SER A 529 9.96 -16.24 -24.20
N GLY A 530 10.91 -15.71 -23.43
CA GLY A 530 11.84 -14.66 -23.89
C GLY A 530 11.34 -13.22 -23.73
N GLU A 531 10.14 -13.03 -23.19
CA GLU A 531 9.51 -11.72 -22.98
C GLU A 531 9.69 -11.25 -21.52
N THR A 532 10.04 -9.96 -21.30
CA THR A 532 10.34 -9.44 -19.95
C THR A 532 9.59 -8.14 -19.60
N LYS A 533 9.38 -7.92 -18.29
CA LYS A 533 8.63 -6.77 -17.75
C LYS A 533 9.56 -5.56 -17.58
N PRO A 534 9.91 -4.89 -18.69
CA PRO A 534 9.30 -3.57 -18.90
C PRO A 534 8.59 -3.38 -20.25
N ASP A 535 8.72 -4.33 -21.18
CA ASP A 535 8.30 -4.16 -22.58
C ASP A 535 6.79 -4.38 -22.76
N HIS A 536 6.16 -5.11 -21.83
CA HIS A 536 4.73 -5.45 -21.83
C HIS A 536 3.85 -4.49 -21.02
N ILE A 537 4.41 -3.36 -20.58
CA ILE A 537 3.67 -2.30 -19.90
C ILE A 537 3.42 -1.17 -20.89
N ASP A 538 2.18 -0.94 -21.29
CA ASP A 538 1.87 0.15 -22.23
C ASP A 538 1.71 1.50 -21.51
N ALA A 539 1.11 1.49 -20.32
CA ALA A 539 0.93 2.70 -19.52
C ALA A 539 0.91 2.41 -18.01
N THR A 540 1.15 3.46 -17.23
CA THR A 540 0.87 3.46 -15.79
C THR A 540 0.06 4.71 -15.50
N PHE A 541 -1.06 4.58 -14.79
CA PHE A 541 -1.93 5.71 -14.48
C PHE A 541 -2.40 5.66 -13.02
N SER A 542 -2.77 6.82 -12.48
CA SER A 542 -3.22 6.93 -11.09
C SER A 542 -4.64 6.42 -10.93
N LEU A 543 -4.87 5.60 -9.91
CA LEU A 543 -6.23 5.17 -9.56
C LEU A 543 -7.10 6.37 -9.16
N THR A 544 -6.53 7.33 -8.44
CA THR A 544 -7.24 8.54 -8.02
C THR A 544 -7.72 9.39 -9.20
N GLU A 545 -6.93 9.45 -10.28
CA GLU A 545 -7.31 10.18 -11.49
C GLU A 545 -8.42 9.45 -12.24
N LEU A 546 -8.36 8.11 -12.31
CA LEU A 546 -9.40 7.29 -12.91
C LEU A 546 -10.75 7.46 -12.17
N GLU A 547 -10.78 7.27 -10.86
CA GLU A 547 -12.01 7.36 -10.05
C GLU A 547 -12.68 8.71 -10.18
N ALA A 548 -11.89 9.78 -10.11
CA ALA A 548 -12.43 11.12 -10.23
C ALA A 548 -12.90 11.43 -11.67
N SER A 549 -12.23 10.86 -12.69
CA SER A 549 -12.68 10.96 -14.09
C SER A 549 -14.02 10.22 -14.28
N VAL A 550 -14.14 9.01 -13.74
CA VAL A 550 -15.37 8.20 -13.81
C VAL A 550 -16.53 8.89 -13.10
N ALA A 551 -16.29 9.44 -11.90
CA ALA A 551 -17.28 10.24 -11.17
C ALA A 551 -17.80 11.42 -12.02
N HIS A 552 -16.90 12.17 -12.65
CA HIS A 552 -17.25 13.30 -13.51
C HIS A 552 -18.10 12.88 -14.71
N HIS A 553 -17.68 11.83 -15.44
CA HIS A 553 -18.38 11.38 -16.63
C HIS A 553 -19.73 10.73 -16.30
N LEU A 554 -19.85 10.06 -15.15
CA LEU A 554 -21.12 9.53 -14.65
C LEU A 554 -22.09 10.67 -14.31
N ASP A 555 -21.67 11.67 -13.53
CA ASP A 555 -22.50 12.84 -13.18
C ASP A 555 -22.98 13.57 -14.45
N ARG A 556 -22.07 13.81 -15.40
CA ARG A 556 -22.41 14.44 -16.67
C ARG A 556 -23.40 13.61 -17.49
N GLY A 557 -23.19 12.30 -17.62
CA GLY A 557 -24.09 11.42 -18.36
C GLY A 557 -25.49 11.42 -17.75
N VAL A 558 -25.58 11.36 -16.42
CA VAL A 558 -26.84 11.47 -15.68
C VAL A 558 -27.53 12.82 -15.88
N GLN A 559 -26.79 13.93 -15.81
CA GLN A 559 -27.36 15.26 -16.04
C GLN A 559 -27.92 15.43 -17.46
N GLN A 560 -27.29 14.81 -18.46
CA GLN A 560 -27.80 14.78 -19.83
C GLN A 560 -29.09 13.96 -19.95
N LEU A 561 -29.23 12.87 -19.19
CA LEU A 561 -30.48 12.10 -19.13
C LEU A 561 -31.64 12.90 -18.48
N LEU A 562 -31.33 13.90 -17.66
CA LEU A 562 -32.31 14.77 -17.01
C LEU A 562 -32.73 15.98 -17.86
N ASP A 563 -32.07 16.25 -18.98
CA ASP A 563 -32.44 17.32 -19.90
C ASP A 563 -33.62 16.88 -20.79
N PRO A 564 -34.82 17.50 -20.68
CA PRO A 564 -35.99 17.14 -21.47
C PRO A 564 -35.79 17.27 -22.98
N SER A 565 -34.75 17.99 -23.42
CA SER A 565 -34.44 18.23 -24.83
C SER A 565 -33.43 17.23 -25.43
N SER A 566 -32.74 16.43 -24.60
CA SER A 566 -31.82 15.39 -25.05
C SER A 566 -32.28 14.02 -24.55
N ILE A 567 -33.28 13.45 -25.21
CA ILE A 567 -33.67 12.05 -24.99
C ILE A 567 -32.57 11.18 -25.60
N ALA A 568 -31.53 10.86 -24.83
CA ALA A 568 -30.62 9.79 -25.18
C ALA A 568 -31.38 8.45 -25.04
N HIS A 569 -31.33 7.63 -26.09
CA HIS A 569 -31.89 6.29 -26.07
C HIS A 569 -31.09 5.43 -25.08
N LEU A 570 -31.65 5.22 -23.89
CA LEU A 570 -31.21 4.13 -23.01
C LEU A 570 -31.66 2.83 -23.67
N THR A 571 -30.69 2.06 -24.18
CA THR A 571 -30.98 0.73 -24.72
C THR A 571 -31.16 -0.22 -23.54
N GLU A 572 -32.32 -0.85 -23.45
CA GLU A 572 -32.59 -1.93 -22.51
C GLU A 572 -31.63 -3.09 -22.80
N ALA A 573 -30.78 -3.46 -21.84
CA ALA A 573 -29.88 -4.60 -22.01
C ALA A 573 -30.73 -5.88 -22.10
N GLN A 574 -30.50 -6.72 -23.12
CA GLN A 574 -31.11 -8.04 -23.16
C GLN A 574 -30.76 -8.81 -21.88
N HIS A 575 -31.77 -9.41 -21.25
CA HIS A 575 -31.62 -10.33 -20.12
C HIS A 575 -30.50 -11.35 -20.41
N ARG A 576 -29.49 -11.40 -19.54
CA ARG A 576 -28.58 -12.56 -19.49
C ARG A 576 -29.39 -13.74 -18.97
N SER A 577 -29.18 -14.93 -19.52
CA SER A 577 -29.88 -16.18 -19.17
C SER A 577 -29.75 -16.60 -17.70
N ASP A 578 -28.88 -15.93 -16.94
CA ASP A 578 -28.49 -16.28 -15.57
C ASP A 578 -29.00 -15.26 -14.53
N ASP A 579 -29.83 -14.28 -14.92
CA ASP A 579 -30.50 -13.42 -13.94
C ASP A 579 -31.44 -14.27 -13.08
N PRO A 580 -31.37 -14.17 -11.73
CA PRO A 580 -32.29 -14.89 -10.86
C PRO A 580 -33.71 -14.43 -11.15
N ASP A 581 -34.54 -15.37 -11.59
CA ASP A 581 -35.96 -15.17 -11.85
C ASP A 581 -36.59 -14.39 -10.67
N PRO A 582 -37.10 -13.16 -10.88
CA PRO A 582 -37.66 -12.35 -9.80
C PRO A 582 -38.87 -13.02 -9.15
N THR A 583 -39.49 -14.01 -9.81
CA THR A 583 -40.50 -14.85 -9.18
C THR A 583 -39.95 -15.66 -8.01
N ALA A 584 -38.67 -16.03 -7.99
CA ALA A 584 -38.06 -16.72 -6.85
C ALA A 584 -38.08 -15.84 -5.59
N THR A 585 -37.73 -14.56 -5.73
CA THR A 585 -37.79 -13.57 -4.64
C THR A 585 -39.23 -13.29 -4.21
N TRP A 586 -40.17 -13.16 -5.15
CA TRP A 586 -41.58 -12.94 -4.81
C TRP A 586 -42.23 -14.18 -4.16
N ARG A 587 -41.89 -15.39 -4.62
CA ARG A 587 -42.31 -16.66 -3.98
C ARG A 587 -41.75 -16.80 -2.58
N HIS A 588 -40.50 -16.37 -2.35
CA HIS A 588 -39.92 -16.33 -1.01
C HIS A 588 -40.65 -15.32 -0.10
N GLN A 589 -40.99 -14.12 -0.60
CA GLN A 589 -41.79 -13.14 0.15
C GLN A 589 -43.20 -13.64 0.47
N ILE A 590 -43.84 -14.37 -0.44
CA ILE A 590 -45.12 -15.06 -0.18
C ILE A 590 -44.94 -16.08 0.95
N THR A 591 -43.86 -16.86 0.93
CA THR A 591 -43.56 -17.86 1.96
C THR A 591 -43.41 -17.23 3.35
N LEU A 592 -42.66 -16.12 3.45
CA LEU A 592 -42.50 -15.37 4.72
C LEU A 592 -43.84 -14.78 5.20
N LYS A 593 -44.65 -14.21 4.31
CA LYS A 593 -45.97 -13.68 4.68
C LYS A 593 -46.95 -14.77 5.09
N LEU A 594 -46.86 -15.96 4.48
CA LEU A 594 -47.64 -17.14 4.88
C LEU A 594 -47.20 -17.68 6.25
N SER A 595 -45.91 -17.65 6.57
CA SER A 595 -45.44 -18.04 7.91
C SER A 595 -45.88 -17.06 9.00
N ASP A 596 -45.95 -15.77 8.69
CA ASP A 596 -46.41 -14.73 9.64
C ASP A 596 -47.93 -14.74 9.83
N LYS A 597 -48.68 -15.23 8.84
CA LYS A 597 -50.15 -15.29 8.88
C LYS A 597 -50.66 -16.26 9.94
N LYS A 598 -50.09 -17.46 10.04
CA LYS A 598 -50.61 -18.54 10.90
C LYS A 598 -50.61 -18.18 12.40
N PRO A 599 -49.54 -17.60 12.99
CA PRO A 599 -49.55 -17.14 14.37
C PRO A 599 -50.62 -16.07 14.64
N LEU A 600 -50.85 -15.16 13.70
CA LEU A 600 -51.86 -14.10 13.83
C LEU A 600 -53.30 -14.64 13.75
N GLU A 601 -53.53 -15.67 12.94
CA GLU A 601 -54.83 -16.36 12.90
C GLU A 601 -55.12 -17.08 14.23
N ASP A 602 -54.11 -17.75 14.79
CA ASP A 602 -54.21 -18.41 16.09
C ASP A 602 -54.42 -17.39 17.22
N GLU A 603 -53.73 -16.24 17.17
CA GLU A 603 -53.92 -15.13 18.10
C GLU A 603 -55.34 -14.53 18.01
N ALA A 604 -55.85 -14.25 16.80
CA ALA A 604 -57.20 -13.74 16.61
C ALA A 604 -58.27 -14.73 17.10
N LYS A 605 -58.00 -16.04 17.00
CA LYS A 605 -58.87 -17.10 17.54
C LYS A 605 -58.77 -17.16 19.07
N GLY A 606 -57.57 -16.99 19.63
CA GLY A 606 -57.33 -16.88 21.07
C GLY A 606 -58.12 -15.73 21.69
N HIS A 607 -58.01 -14.53 21.11
CA HIS A 607 -58.74 -13.33 21.58
C HIS A 607 -60.27 -13.50 21.47
N ARG A 608 -60.78 -14.15 20.42
CA ARG A 608 -62.21 -14.50 20.32
C ARG A 608 -62.67 -15.46 21.41
N THR A 609 -61.83 -16.44 21.75
CA THR A 609 -62.11 -17.42 22.79
C THR A 609 -62.13 -16.75 24.16
N MET A 610 -61.15 -15.87 24.43
CA MET A 610 -61.11 -15.08 25.67
C MET A 610 -62.30 -14.13 25.79
N ALA A 611 -62.69 -13.46 24.70
CA ALA A 611 -63.89 -12.63 24.67
C ALA A 611 -65.16 -13.43 25.04
N ALA A 612 -65.30 -14.66 24.52
CA ALA A 612 -66.43 -15.53 24.83
C ALA A 612 -66.42 -16.02 26.28
N ILE A 613 -65.24 -16.33 26.84
CA ILE A 613 -65.07 -16.73 28.24
C ILE A 613 -65.43 -15.57 29.18
N SER A 614 -64.89 -14.37 28.96
CA SER A 614 -65.18 -13.19 29.78
C SER A 614 -66.66 -12.78 29.68
N ALA A 615 -67.28 -12.90 28.49
CA ALA A 615 -68.71 -12.66 28.33
C ALA A 615 -69.56 -13.68 29.13
N GLY A 616 -69.16 -14.96 29.12
CA GLY A 616 -69.80 -16.01 29.92
C GLY A 616 -69.64 -15.82 31.44
N ALA A 617 -68.59 -15.14 31.87
CA ALA A 617 -68.34 -14.78 33.26
C ALA A 617 -69.06 -13.48 33.71
N GLY A 618 -69.73 -12.78 32.80
CA GLY A 618 -70.47 -11.55 33.09
C GLY A 618 -69.63 -10.26 33.05
N ASP A 619 -68.36 -10.32 32.62
CA ASP A 619 -67.51 -9.14 32.43
C ASP A 619 -67.63 -8.63 30.98
N GLU A 620 -68.64 -7.78 30.75
CA GLU A 620 -68.90 -7.21 29.43
C GLU A 620 -67.85 -6.20 28.95
N ALA A 621 -67.06 -5.62 29.85
CA ALA A 621 -66.04 -4.64 29.49
C ALA A 621 -64.79 -5.36 28.96
N GLU A 622 -64.36 -6.41 29.65
CA GLU A 622 -63.24 -7.25 29.24
C GLU A 622 -63.55 -8.03 27.96
N ALA A 623 -64.77 -8.57 27.84
CA ALA A 623 -65.23 -9.23 26.62
C ALA A 623 -65.17 -8.31 25.39
N ARG A 624 -65.56 -7.03 25.55
CA ARG A 624 -65.47 -6.03 24.48
C ARG A 624 -64.02 -5.71 24.11
N ALA A 625 -63.13 -5.58 25.10
CA ALA A 625 -61.71 -5.31 24.85
C ALA A 625 -61.05 -6.44 24.02
N TYR A 626 -61.28 -7.70 24.40
CA TYR A 626 -60.78 -8.85 23.63
C TYR A 626 -61.43 -8.97 22.25
N ALA A 627 -62.71 -8.63 22.10
CA ALA A 627 -63.38 -8.59 20.81
C ALA A 627 -62.78 -7.52 19.86
N THR A 628 -62.41 -6.34 20.40
CA THR A 628 -61.70 -5.31 19.63
C THR A 628 -60.31 -5.77 19.21
N GLN A 629 -59.54 -6.39 20.10
CA GLN A 629 -58.22 -6.95 19.78
C GLN A 629 -58.31 -8.04 18.71
N ALA A 630 -59.31 -8.93 18.79
CA ALA A 630 -59.55 -9.92 17.76
C ALA A 630 -59.85 -9.30 16.38
N ALA A 631 -60.60 -8.20 16.34
CA ALA A 631 -60.92 -7.48 15.11
C ALA A 631 -59.68 -6.79 14.51
N GLU A 632 -58.82 -6.20 15.36
CA GLU A 632 -57.57 -5.58 14.93
C GLU A 632 -56.57 -6.59 14.35
N VAL A 633 -56.41 -7.75 14.99
CA VAL A 633 -55.56 -8.83 14.48
C VAL A 633 -56.14 -9.41 13.19
N ALA A 634 -57.46 -9.57 13.10
CA ALA A 634 -58.13 -10.01 11.87
C ALA A 634 -57.91 -9.03 10.70
N ALA A 635 -57.92 -7.71 10.95
CA ALA A 635 -57.61 -6.71 9.92
C ALA A 635 -56.17 -6.83 9.39
N LYS A 636 -55.21 -7.19 10.25
CA LYS A 636 -53.81 -7.44 9.84
C LYS A 636 -53.69 -8.69 8.96
N VAL A 637 -54.44 -9.76 9.28
CA VAL A 637 -54.50 -10.98 8.44
C VAL A 637 -55.05 -10.64 7.05
N VAL A 638 -56.13 -9.85 6.98
CA VAL A 638 -56.70 -9.40 5.69
C VAL A 638 -55.71 -8.55 4.88
N ALA A 639 -54.92 -7.70 5.53
CA ALA A 639 -53.88 -6.92 4.85
C ALA A 639 -52.76 -7.82 4.29
N LEU A 640 -52.36 -8.87 5.02
CA LEU A 640 -51.40 -9.86 4.53
C LEU A 640 -51.96 -10.64 3.33
N ASP A 641 -53.23 -11.03 3.36
CA ASP A 641 -53.88 -11.70 2.22
C ASP A 641 -53.94 -10.80 0.97
N ALA A 642 -54.22 -9.51 1.14
CA ALA A 642 -54.20 -8.55 0.04
C ALA A 642 -52.79 -8.36 -0.55
N ASP A 643 -51.75 -8.43 0.28
CA ASP A 643 -50.36 -8.37 -0.15
C ASP A 643 -49.92 -9.65 -0.87
N ILE A 644 -50.30 -10.83 -0.36
CA ILE A 644 -50.04 -12.13 -1.00
C ILE A 644 -50.71 -12.17 -2.38
N ALA A 645 -51.99 -11.83 -2.48
CA ALA A 645 -52.72 -11.79 -3.75
C ALA A 645 -52.09 -10.80 -4.75
N ARG A 646 -51.53 -9.69 -4.27
CA ARG A 646 -50.79 -8.72 -5.11
C ARG A 646 -49.48 -9.29 -5.63
N LEU A 647 -48.76 -10.05 -4.82
CA LEU A 647 -47.52 -10.72 -5.22
C LEU A 647 -47.80 -11.88 -6.19
N GLU A 648 -48.86 -12.66 -5.96
CA GLU A 648 -49.33 -13.70 -6.88
C GLU A 648 -49.74 -13.10 -8.23
N ALA A 649 -50.49 -11.99 -8.24
CA ALA A 649 -50.85 -11.29 -9.46
C ALA A 649 -49.63 -10.72 -10.21
N LYS A 650 -48.57 -10.32 -9.50
CA LYS A 650 -47.28 -9.92 -10.11
C LYS A 650 -46.57 -11.10 -10.76
N ILE A 651 -46.54 -12.25 -10.10
CA ILE A 651 -45.96 -13.49 -10.65
C ILE A 651 -46.71 -13.90 -11.92
N SER A 652 -48.05 -14.03 -11.85
CA SER A 652 -48.84 -14.41 -13.03
C SER A 652 -48.73 -13.41 -14.17
N LYS A 653 -48.68 -12.10 -13.87
CA LYS A 653 -48.47 -11.07 -14.89
C LYS A 653 -47.09 -11.17 -15.55
N HIS A 654 -46.05 -11.47 -14.77
CA HIS A 654 -44.70 -11.66 -15.28
C HIS A 654 -44.56 -12.93 -16.13
N GLU A 655 -45.16 -14.04 -15.69
CA GLU A 655 -45.19 -15.31 -16.44
C GLU A 655 -46.02 -15.21 -17.74
N SER A 656 -47.03 -14.33 -17.77
CA SER A 656 -47.91 -14.13 -18.94
C SER A 656 -47.42 -13.09 -19.97
N GLY A 657 -46.36 -12.33 -19.68
CA GLY A 657 -45.96 -11.17 -20.48
C GLY A 657 -44.97 -11.48 -21.61
N THR A 658 -45.39 -11.30 -22.86
CA THR A 658 -44.47 -11.14 -24.02
C THR A 658 -43.78 -9.76 -23.91
N PRO A 659 -42.47 -9.63 -24.21
CA PRO A 659 -41.73 -8.41 -23.93
C PRO A 659 -42.20 -7.26 -24.83
N SER A 660 -42.90 -6.29 -24.25
CA SER A 660 -43.15 -5.00 -24.89
C SER A 660 -42.15 -3.97 -24.37
N LEU A 661 -41.38 -3.37 -25.27
CA LEU A 661 -40.55 -2.18 -25.06
C LEU A 661 -41.36 -1.11 -24.30
N ARG A 662 -41.16 -1.01 -22.98
CA ARG A 662 -41.70 0.08 -22.16
C ARG A 662 -40.57 1.02 -21.79
N HIS A 663 -40.80 2.31 -21.98
CA HIS A 663 -39.92 3.37 -21.53
C HIS A 663 -39.95 3.42 -20.01
N ASP A 664 -39.03 2.71 -19.37
CA ASP A 664 -38.94 2.68 -17.91
C ASP A 664 -37.96 3.75 -17.37
N ARG A 665 -38.13 4.12 -16.10
CA ARG A 665 -37.36 5.20 -15.46
C ARG A 665 -36.16 4.62 -14.70
N ALA A 666 -34.95 5.11 -14.98
CA ALA A 666 -33.75 4.78 -14.23
C ALA A 666 -33.75 5.45 -12.85
N ASP A 667 -33.32 4.73 -11.81
CA ASP A 667 -33.13 5.28 -10.47
C ASP A 667 -31.79 6.04 -10.38
N VAL A 668 -31.88 7.35 -10.52
CA VAL A 668 -30.74 8.29 -10.51
C VAL A 668 -30.08 8.37 -9.13
N SER A 669 -30.74 7.93 -8.05
CA SER A 669 -30.18 8.02 -6.69
C SER A 669 -28.91 7.18 -6.51
N VAL A 670 -28.82 6.03 -7.18
CA VAL A 670 -27.64 5.16 -7.17
C VAL A 670 -26.45 5.85 -7.85
N ALA A 671 -26.68 6.53 -8.97
CA ALA A 671 -25.64 7.26 -9.66
C ALA A 671 -25.09 8.42 -8.80
N VAL A 672 -25.95 9.14 -8.09
CA VAL A 672 -25.53 10.20 -7.15
C VAL A 672 -24.68 9.62 -6.01
N HIS A 673 -25.05 8.46 -5.46
CA HIS A 673 -24.27 7.78 -4.43
C HIS A 673 -22.89 7.34 -4.95
N LEU A 674 -22.82 6.79 -6.16
CA LEU A 674 -21.59 6.38 -6.83
C LEU A 674 -20.65 7.57 -7.10
N VAL A 675 -21.19 8.69 -7.59
CA VAL A 675 -20.40 9.92 -7.79
C VAL A 675 -19.76 10.37 -6.48
N ALA A 676 -20.56 10.49 -5.41
CA ALA A 676 -20.06 10.94 -4.11
C ALA A 676 -19.01 9.99 -3.52
N GLY A 677 -19.21 8.68 -3.64
CA GLY A 677 -18.27 7.68 -3.14
C GLY A 677 -16.97 7.61 -3.95
N LEU A 678 -17.02 7.74 -5.28
CA LEU A 678 -15.83 7.79 -6.14
C LEU A 678 -15.01 9.07 -5.91
N GLU A 679 -15.68 10.22 -5.70
CA GLU A 679 -14.98 11.45 -5.31
C GLU A 679 -14.29 11.32 -3.95
N SER A 680 -14.93 10.64 -2.99
CA SER A 680 -14.34 10.37 -1.69
C SER A 680 -13.15 9.41 -1.82
N ALA A 681 -13.26 8.37 -2.64
CA ALA A 681 -12.19 7.41 -2.88
C ALA A 681 -10.97 8.07 -3.53
N ALA A 682 -11.20 8.97 -4.50
CA ALA A 682 -10.13 9.72 -5.16
C ALA A 682 -9.32 10.58 -4.19
N ARG A 683 -9.95 11.14 -3.14
CA ARG A 683 -9.28 11.89 -2.06
C ARG A 683 -8.50 10.98 -1.11
N ASN A 684 -8.95 9.73 -0.96
CA ASN A 684 -8.38 8.72 -0.08
C ASN A 684 -7.45 7.74 -0.83
N ASN A 685 -6.66 8.23 -1.80
CA ASN A 685 -5.69 7.42 -2.55
C ASN A 685 -6.29 6.17 -3.22
N GLY A 686 -7.56 6.23 -3.63
CA GLY A 686 -8.27 5.12 -4.24
C GLY A 686 -9.05 4.24 -3.26
N GLU A 687 -8.96 4.50 -1.96
CA GLU A 687 -9.57 3.64 -0.94
C GLU A 687 -11.00 4.07 -0.58
N SER A 688 -11.88 3.08 -0.46
CA SER A 688 -13.30 3.24 -0.14
C SER A 688 -13.80 2.08 0.72
N PRO A 689 -14.94 2.19 1.42
CA PRO A 689 -15.51 1.06 2.14
C PRO A 689 -15.70 -0.18 1.25
N ALA A 690 -15.46 -1.37 1.79
CA ALA A 690 -15.51 -2.62 1.01
C ALA A 690 -16.82 -2.82 0.23
N LYS A 691 -17.96 -2.48 0.85
CA LYS A 691 -19.28 -2.55 0.21
C LYS A 691 -19.42 -1.60 -0.98
N PHE A 692 -18.81 -0.42 -0.90
CA PHE A 692 -18.81 0.55 -2.00
C PHE A 692 -17.97 0.04 -3.19
N GLY A 693 -16.78 -0.51 -2.92
CA GLY A 693 -15.96 -1.12 -3.97
C GLY A 693 -16.67 -2.30 -4.68
N THR A 694 -17.40 -3.14 -3.94
CA THR A 694 -18.23 -4.20 -4.54
C THR A 694 -19.32 -3.62 -5.45
N LEU A 695 -20.03 -2.57 -5.00
CA LEU A 695 -21.04 -1.90 -5.82
C LEU A 695 -20.43 -1.32 -7.11
N CYS A 696 -19.23 -0.74 -7.05
CA CYS A 696 -18.54 -0.25 -8.24
C CYS A 696 -18.21 -1.37 -9.23
N ASP A 697 -17.75 -2.54 -8.75
CA ASP A 697 -17.43 -3.67 -9.62
C ASP A 697 -18.69 -4.26 -10.29
N GLU A 698 -19.83 -4.25 -9.60
CA GLU A 698 -21.13 -4.67 -10.16
C GLU A 698 -21.69 -3.64 -11.16
N THR A 699 -21.42 -2.35 -10.94
CA THR A 699 -21.98 -1.27 -11.75
C THR A 699 -21.17 -0.98 -13.02
N PHE A 700 -19.84 -0.95 -12.94
CA PHE A 700 -18.99 -0.55 -14.06
C PHE A 700 -18.38 -1.76 -14.76
N ILE A 701 -18.86 -2.02 -15.97
CA ILE A 701 -18.45 -3.18 -16.77
C ILE A 701 -17.77 -2.74 -18.08
N ASP A 702 -17.31 -3.72 -18.86
CA ASP A 702 -16.75 -3.52 -20.21
C ASP A 702 -15.62 -2.50 -20.30
N TRP A 703 -14.76 -2.47 -19.27
CA TRP A 703 -13.61 -1.59 -19.23
C TRP A 703 -12.68 -1.80 -20.43
N ARG A 704 -12.28 -0.70 -21.07
CA ARG A 704 -11.26 -0.64 -22.12
C ARG A 704 -10.35 0.55 -21.87
N PHE A 705 -9.06 0.35 -22.14
CA PHE A 705 -8.03 1.38 -22.01
C PHE A 705 -7.15 1.38 -23.26
N HIS A 706 -6.78 2.55 -23.76
CA HIS A 706 -5.77 2.70 -24.81
C HIS A 706 -4.90 3.94 -24.55
N VAL A 707 -3.65 3.88 -25.00
CA VAL A 707 -2.69 4.98 -24.83
C VAL A 707 -2.80 5.93 -26.03
N ASP A 708 -2.92 7.22 -25.74
CA ASP A 708 -2.95 8.31 -26.72
C ASP A 708 -1.95 9.39 -26.28
N GLY A 709 -0.71 9.28 -26.77
CA GLY A 709 0.40 10.16 -26.39
C GLY A 709 0.72 10.10 -24.89
N GLU A 710 0.58 11.25 -24.20
CA GLU A 710 0.79 11.36 -22.75
C GLU A 710 -0.44 10.98 -21.90
N ASP A 711 -1.56 10.64 -22.54
CA ASP A 711 -2.81 10.27 -21.89
C ASP A 711 -3.14 8.77 -22.10
N VAL A 712 -3.98 8.27 -21.21
CA VAL A 712 -4.67 6.99 -21.29
C VAL A 712 -6.15 7.31 -21.43
N VAL A 713 -6.73 6.92 -22.55
CA VAL A 713 -8.17 7.01 -22.79
C VAL A 713 -8.81 5.76 -22.21
N TRP A 714 -9.86 5.95 -21.41
CA TRP A 714 -10.62 4.87 -20.80
C TRP A 714 -12.07 4.92 -21.26
N SER A 715 -12.71 3.76 -21.34
CA SER A 715 -14.15 3.64 -21.54
C SER A 715 -14.71 2.47 -20.74
N CYS A 716 -15.93 2.58 -20.26
CA CYS A 716 -16.68 1.54 -19.56
C CYS A 716 -18.18 1.77 -19.72
N THR A 717 -19.00 0.78 -19.35
CA THR A 717 -20.45 0.90 -19.32
C THR A 717 -20.92 0.91 -17.87
N ALA A 718 -21.67 1.93 -17.47
CA ALA A 718 -22.33 1.99 -16.18
C ALA A 718 -23.74 1.38 -16.25
N LEU A 719 -24.03 0.43 -15.38
CA LEU A 719 -25.34 -0.21 -15.25
C LEU A 719 -26.18 0.52 -14.19
N LEU A 720 -27.18 1.29 -14.62
CA LEU A 720 -28.07 2.02 -13.72
C LEU A 720 -29.38 1.23 -13.49
N PRO A 721 -29.78 0.94 -12.25
CA PRO A 721 -30.97 0.13 -12.00
C PRO A 721 -32.25 0.85 -12.45
N LEU A 722 -33.17 0.08 -13.04
CA LEU A 722 -34.48 0.55 -13.48
C LEU A 722 -35.56 0.29 -12.43
N ALA A 723 -36.56 1.17 -12.35
CA ALA A 723 -37.64 1.09 -11.36
C ALA A 723 -38.53 -0.16 -11.50
N THR A 724 -38.62 -0.76 -12.70
CA THR A 724 -39.38 -2.00 -12.93
C THR A 724 -38.54 -3.28 -12.86
N GLY A 725 -37.23 -3.16 -12.59
CA GLY A 725 -36.26 -4.26 -12.64
C GLY A 725 -35.41 -4.22 -13.90
N GLY A 726 -34.16 -4.71 -13.81
CA GLY A 726 -33.17 -4.62 -14.89
C GLY A 726 -32.26 -3.38 -14.81
N HIS A 727 -31.42 -3.17 -15.81
CA HIS A 727 -30.42 -2.10 -15.85
C HIS A 727 -30.44 -1.32 -17.17
N ALA A 728 -30.36 0.00 -17.07
CA ALA A 728 -30.03 0.90 -18.16
C ALA A 728 -28.52 0.96 -18.35
N GLN A 729 -28.06 0.85 -19.60
CA GLN A 729 -26.64 0.99 -19.94
C GLN A 729 -26.32 2.44 -20.28
N LEU A 730 -25.34 3.01 -19.56
CA LEU A 730 -24.79 4.34 -19.84
C LEU A 730 -23.31 4.18 -20.23
N PRO A 731 -22.96 4.31 -21.51
CA PRO A 731 -21.55 4.27 -21.94
C PRO A 731 -20.83 5.52 -21.46
N LEU A 732 -19.68 5.33 -20.81
CA LEU A 732 -18.81 6.36 -20.28
C LEU A 732 -17.44 6.27 -20.94
N THR A 733 -16.90 7.43 -21.33
CA THR A 733 -15.56 7.52 -21.91
C THR A 733 -14.87 8.77 -21.37
N GLY A 734 -13.61 8.65 -20.98
CA GLY A 734 -12.80 9.75 -20.45
C GLY A 734 -11.31 9.58 -20.74
N ARG A 735 -10.51 10.53 -20.25
CA ARG A 735 -9.05 10.55 -20.43
C ARG A 735 -8.35 10.86 -19.11
N ILE A 736 -7.27 10.16 -18.83
CA ILE A 736 -6.41 10.34 -17.64
C ILE A 736 -4.94 10.32 -18.03
N ARG A 737 -4.05 10.79 -17.15
CA ARG A 737 -2.62 10.91 -17.51
C ARG A 737 -1.87 9.58 -17.46
N ASN A 738 -0.96 9.37 -18.42
CA ASN A 738 0.08 8.34 -18.34
C ASN A 738 1.26 8.84 -17.50
N VAL A 739 1.44 8.25 -16.31
CA VAL A 739 2.50 8.55 -15.35
C VAL A 739 3.89 8.07 -15.83
N ARG A 740 3.95 7.04 -16.71
CA ARG A 740 5.22 6.45 -17.16
C ARG A 740 5.97 7.30 -18.19
N ALA A 741 5.28 8.17 -18.94
CA ALA A 741 5.86 8.96 -20.03
C ALA A 741 6.88 10.05 -19.59
N ARG A 742 7.26 10.13 -18.30
CA ARG A 742 8.12 11.20 -17.79
C ARG A 742 9.55 10.79 -17.45
N THR A 743 10.45 11.25 -18.29
CA THR A 743 11.79 11.70 -17.91
C THR A 743 11.70 12.98 -17.04
N GLY A 744 11.63 12.81 -15.71
CA GLY A 744 11.94 13.89 -14.77
C GLY A 744 10.77 14.58 -14.04
N LYS A 745 11.13 15.25 -12.93
CA LYS A 745 10.28 15.93 -11.92
C LYS A 745 9.51 17.17 -12.45
N SER A 746 8.81 17.10 -13.58
CA SER A 746 8.04 18.26 -14.07
C SER A 746 6.63 18.32 -13.47
N LEU A 747 6.07 19.52 -13.32
CA LEU A 747 4.64 19.74 -13.00
C LEU A 747 3.74 19.24 -14.13
N ALA A 748 2.49 18.83 -13.86
CA ALA A 748 1.49 18.50 -14.88
C ALA A 748 1.47 19.55 -16.03
N THR A 749 1.22 19.11 -17.25
CA THR A 749 1.19 20.01 -18.42
C THR A 749 0.03 21.01 -18.30
N THR A 750 0.15 22.15 -18.98
CA THR A 750 -0.91 23.17 -18.96
C THR A 750 -2.24 22.59 -19.44
N ASP A 751 -2.21 21.76 -20.49
CA ASP A 751 -3.41 21.16 -21.06
C ASP A 751 -4.13 20.24 -20.08
N THR A 752 -3.41 19.41 -19.32
CA THR A 752 -4.03 18.57 -18.27
C THR A 752 -4.71 19.41 -17.20
N VAL A 753 -4.04 20.47 -16.72
CA VAL A 753 -4.57 21.34 -15.66
C VAL A 753 -5.81 22.08 -16.15
N VAL A 754 -5.78 22.56 -17.40
CA VAL A 754 -6.88 23.27 -18.03
C VAL A 754 -8.08 22.35 -18.26
N ARG A 755 -7.86 21.11 -18.73
CA ARG A 755 -8.89 20.07 -18.85
C ARG A 755 -9.59 19.86 -17.51
N TYR A 756 -8.85 19.58 -16.44
CA TYR A 756 -9.43 19.31 -15.12
C TYR A 756 -10.22 20.52 -14.57
N LEU A 757 -9.66 21.72 -14.68
CA LEU A 757 -10.29 22.91 -14.09
C LEU A 757 -11.47 23.43 -14.92
N PHE A 758 -11.33 23.48 -16.24
CA PHE A 758 -12.27 24.18 -17.10
C PHE A 758 -13.15 23.26 -17.93
N GLU A 759 -12.63 22.17 -18.49
CA GLU A 759 -13.43 21.22 -19.27
C GLU A 759 -14.30 20.33 -18.38
N GLU A 760 -13.69 19.74 -17.35
CA GLU A 760 -14.39 18.90 -16.38
C GLU A 760 -15.10 19.76 -15.32
N GLY A 761 -14.61 20.98 -15.09
CA GLY A 761 -15.22 21.93 -14.16
C GLY A 761 -14.94 21.60 -12.70
N ARG A 762 -13.79 20.99 -12.39
CA ARG A 762 -13.38 20.65 -11.02
C ARG A 762 -12.99 21.90 -10.22
N ASP A 763 -13.03 21.83 -8.91
CA ASP A 763 -12.46 22.89 -8.06
C ASP A 763 -10.92 22.93 -8.21
N LEU A 764 -10.33 24.12 -8.13
CA LEU A 764 -8.88 24.29 -8.27
C LEU A 764 -8.12 23.55 -7.17
N THR A 765 -8.63 23.50 -5.95
CA THR A 765 -7.99 22.76 -4.86
C THR A 765 -8.17 21.27 -5.00
N ALA A 766 -9.36 20.81 -5.40
CA ALA A 766 -9.52 19.39 -5.74
C ALA A 766 -8.53 18.96 -6.84
N THR A 767 -8.27 19.84 -7.82
CA THR A 767 -7.27 19.62 -8.88
C THR A 767 -5.84 19.67 -8.33
N ALA A 768 -5.54 20.60 -7.42
CA ALA A 768 -4.25 20.73 -6.75
C ALA A 768 -3.91 19.50 -5.90
N ASP A 769 -4.87 19.00 -5.13
CA ASP A 769 -4.76 17.82 -4.28
C ASP A 769 -4.57 16.57 -5.13
N LEU A 770 -5.37 16.42 -6.21
CA LEU A 770 -5.23 15.32 -7.17
C LEU A 770 -3.84 15.30 -7.81
N LEU A 771 -3.33 16.46 -8.20
CA LEU A 771 -2.01 16.61 -8.83
C LEU A 771 -0.86 16.68 -7.83
N GLN A 772 -1.16 16.70 -6.53
CA GLN A 772 -0.23 16.87 -5.41
C GLN A 772 0.74 18.03 -5.59
N VAL A 773 0.20 19.18 -5.96
CA VAL A 773 0.93 20.45 -6.12
C VAL A 773 0.16 21.54 -5.41
N THR A 774 0.82 22.60 -4.96
CA THR A 774 0.08 23.67 -4.29
C THR A 774 -0.86 24.37 -5.29
N ARG A 775 -2.03 24.77 -4.78
CA ARG A 775 -3.01 25.59 -5.51
C ARG A 775 -2.34 26.79 -6.18
N GLU A 776 -1.47 27.48 -5.45
CA GLU A 776 -0.70 28.62 -5.94
C GLU A 776 0.20 28.24 -7.12
N THR A 777 0.85 27.07 -7.07
CA THR A 777 1.74 26.61 -8.14
C THR A 777 0.96 26.36 -9.43
N LEU A 778 -0.20 25.69 -9.36
CA LEU A 778 -1.07 25.51 -10.52
C LEU A 778 -1.55 26.84 -11.08
N LEU A 779 -2.00 27.74 -10.20
CA LEU A 779 -2.51 29.04 -10.56
C LEU A 779 -1.44 29.87 -11.32
N LYS A 780 -0.27 30.05 -10.71
CA LYS A 780 0.79 30.92 -11.25
C LYS A 780 1.50 30.33 -12.47
N LYS A 781 1.77 29.02 -12.48
CA LYS A 781 2.60 28.39 -13.53
C LYS A 781 1.82 27.83 -14.70
N ARG A 782 0.51 27.61 -14.58
CA ARG A 782 -0.31 26.93 -15.59
C ARG A 782 -1.57 27.72 -15.95
N VAL A 783 -2.45 27.95 -14.97
CA VAL A 783 -3.79 28.51 -15.22
C VAL A 783 -3.76 29.97 -15.65
N MET A 784 -3.06 30.83 -14.91
CA MET A 784 -2.99 32.26 -15.23
C MET A 784 -2.30 32.55 -16.57
N PRO A 785 -1.14 31.94 -16.89
CA PRO A 785 -0.53 32.08 -18.22
C PRO A 785 -1.46 31.63 -19.34
N TRP A 786 -2.16 30.50 -19.17
CA TRP A 786 -3.09 29.99 -20.17
C TRP A 786 -4.27 30.95 -20.40
N LEU A 787 -4.88 31.49 -19.35
CA LEU A 787 -5.97 32.47 -19.47
C LEU A 787 -5.54 33.73 -20.23
N VAL A 788 -4.34 34.24 -19.95
CA VAL A 788 -3.78 35.41 -20.65
C VAL A 788 -3.53 35.10 -22.13
N ALA A 789 -2.93 33.95 -22.44
CA ALA A 789 -2.68 33.51 -23.82
C ALA A 789 -3.98 33.39 -24.63
N ASN A 790 -5.10 33.16 -23.96
CA ASN A 790 -6.41 32.97 -24.54
C ASN A 790 -7.35 34.18 -24.43
N GLY A 791 -6.80 35.38 -24.18
CA GLY A 791 -7.56 36.64 -24.24
C GLY A 791 -8.30 37.04 -22.97
N VAL A 792 -8.23 36.27 -21.88
CA VAL A 792 -8.75 36.67 -20.55
C VAL A 792 -7.65 37.41 -19.79
N THR A 793 -7.53 38.71 -20.04
CA THR A 793 -6.37 39.51 -19.60
C THR A 793 -6.60 40.24 -18.27
N ALA A 794 -7.82 40.73 -18.02
CA ALA A 794 -8.19 41.49 -16.82
C ALA A 794 -7.97 40.68 -15.53
N ARG A 795 -7.37 41.30 -14.50
CA ARG A 795 -7.10 40.63 -13.21
C ARG A 795 -8.39 40.09 -12.57
N GLY A 796 -9.47 40.89 -12.60
CA GLY A 796 -10.78 40.51 -12.07
C GLY A 796 -11.39 39.31 -12.78
N ALA A 797 -11.36 39.29 -14.12
CA ALA A 797 -11.89 38.18 -14.93
C ALA A 797 -11.16 36.86 -14.66
N LYS A 798 -9.82 36.91 -14.57
CA LYS A 798 -9.02 35.71 -14.25
C LYS A 798 -9.35 35.15 -12.87
N CYS A 799 -9.39 36.01 -11.85
CA CYS A 799 -9.68 35.56 -10.48
C CYS A 799 -11.11 35.03 -10.35
N ALA A 800 -12.06 35.67 -11.04
CA ALA A 800 -13.44 35.23 -11.10
C ALA A 800 -13.63 33.84 -11.68
N LEU A 801 -12.96 33.62 -12.81
CA LEU A 801 -13.23 32.48 -13.64
C LEU A 801 -12.64 31.20 -13.04
N VAL A 802 -11.48 31.31 -12.39
CA VAL A 802 -10.79 30.15 -11.79
C VAL A 802 -11.64 29.49 -10.70
N ASP A 803 -12.24 30.30 -9.82
CA ASP A 803 -13.05 29.86 -8.68
C ASP A 803 -14.55 30.04 -8.90
N HIS A 804 -14.98 30.07 -10.16
CA HIS A 804 -16.39 30.29 -10.46
C HIS A 804 -17.28 29.19 -9.86
N PRO A 805 -18.31 29.53 -9.07
CA PRO A 805 -19.08 28.53 -8.32
C PRO A 805 -20.07 27.75 -9.20
N ILE A 806 -20.24 28.17 -10.47
CA ILE A 806 -21.04 27.49 -11.49
C ILE A 806 -20.07 26.86 -12.51
N PRO A 807 -19.85 25.53 -12.49
CA PRO A 807 -18.94 24.85 -13.42
C PRO A 807 -19.27 25.07 -14.89
N GLU A 808 -20.56 25.21 -15.23
CA GLU A 808 -21.05 25.41 -16.60
C GLU A 808 -20.48 26.69 -17.24
N VAL A 809 -20.22 27.73 -16.42
CA VAL A 809 -19.58 28.97 -16.90
C VAL A 809 -18.15 28.71 -17.34
N ARG A 810 -17.38 27.97 -16.53
CA ARG A 810 -15.99 27.60 -16.86
C ARG A 810 -15.93 26.73 -18.12
N ARG A 811 -16.85 25.78 -18.25
CA ARG A 811 -16.96 24.89 -19.43
C ARG A 811 -17.32 25.65 -20.69
N GLU A 812 -18.28 26.57 -20.62
CA GLU A 812 -18.70 27.34 -21.78
C GLU A 812 -17.59 28.30 -22.26
N LEU A 813 -16.90 28.95 -21.31
CA LEU A 813 -15.75 29.80 -21.65
C LEU A 813 -14.57 28.98 -22.17
N HIS A 814 -14.28 27.81 -21.60
CA HIS A 814 -13.29 26.88 -22.13
C HIS A 814 -13.57 26.53 -23.58
N ARG A 815 -14.78 26.05 -23.87
CA ARG A 815 -15.20 25.68 -25.23
C ARG A 815 -15.06 26.85 -26.18
N TRP A 816 -15.44 28.06 -25.77
CA TRP A 816 -15.32 29.24 -26.63
C TRP A 816 -13.86 29.57 -26.94
N VAL A 817 -13.01 29.57 -25.92
CA VAL A 817 -11.59 29.87 -26.02
C VAL A 817 -10.83 28.83 -26.87
N THR A 818 -11.12 27.54 -26.69
CA THR A 818 -10.37 26.46 -27.37
C THR A 818 -10.90 26.10 -28.75
N ARG A 819 -12.17 26.39 -29.06
CA ARG A 819 -12.80 26.05 -30.37
C ARG A 819 -12.56 27.06 -31.49
N ALA A 820 -11.76 28.12 -31.29
CA ALA A 820 -11.40 29.00 -32.38
C ALA A 820 -10.58 28.30 -33.50
N ALA A 821 -10.12 27.06 -33.28
CA ALA A 821 -9.33 26.28 -34.26
C ALA A 821 -10.14 25.25 -35.09
N ASP A 822 -11.26 24.68 -34.60
CA ASP A 822 -11.96 23.59 -35.27
C ASP A 822 -13.33 24.02 -35.81
N GLY A 823 -13.37 24.32 -37.11
CA GLY A 823 -14.49 24.91 -37.84
C GLY A 823 -15.70 24.02 -38.13
N SER A 824 -16.25 23.25 -37.17
CA SER A 824 -17.51 22.53 -37.40
C SER A 824 -18.52 22.68 -36.27
N THR A 825 -19.74 23.07 -36.66
CA THR A 825 -20.95 23.32 -35.84
C THR A 825 -20.92 24.55 -34.91
N GLN A 826 -21.44 25.68 -35.42
CA GLN A 826 -21.83 26.81 -34.58
C GLN A 826 -22.95 26.37 -33.62
N PRO A 827 -22.74 26.35 -32.29
CA PRO A 827 -23.84 26.16 -31.36
C PRO A 827 -24.74 27.40 -31.42
N SER A 828 -26.07 27.22 -31.32
CA SER A 828 -27.01 28.34 -31.25
C SER A 828 -26.64 29.24 -30.06
N THR A 829 -26.04 30.39 -30.32
CA THR A 829 -25.61 31.31 -29.27
C THR A 829 -26.83 31.96 -28.63
N SER A 830 -27.13 31.60 -27.39
CA SER A 830 -28.14 32.31 -26.60
C SER A 830 -27.62 33.71 -26.21
N ALA A 831 -28.54 34.65 -26.00
CA ALA A 831 -28.21 35.98 -25.48
C ALA A 831 -27.49 35.95 -24.11
N TYR A 832 -27.59 34.84 -23.38
CA TYR A 832 -26.81 34.61 -22.16
C TYR A 832 -25.35 34.25 -22.47
N THR A 833 -25.12 33.33 -23.40
CA THR A 833 -23.78 32.87 -23.78
C THR A 833 -22.93 34.01 -24.36
N GLU A 834 -23.54 34.87 -25.17
CA GLU A 834 -22.86 36.06 -25.72
C GLU A 834 -22.45 37.04 -24.62
N ARG A 835 -23.32 37.26 -23.62
CA ARG A 835 -23.03 38.15 -22.48
C ARG A 835 -21.97 37.58 -21.55
N LEU A 836 -21.99 36.27 -21.35
CA LEU A 836 -20.96 35.59 -20.60
C LEU A 836 -19.58 35.82 -21.25
N ARG A 837 -19.48 35.59 -22.55
CA ARG A 837 -18.24 35.82 -23.31
C ARG A 837 -17.80 37.28 -23.21
N SER A 838 -18.69 38.24 -23.51
CA SER A 838 -18.35 39.67 -23.47
C SER A 838 -17.87 40.14 -22.10
N THR A 839 -18.40 39.57 -21.02
CA THR A 839 -18.02 39.96 -19.65
C THR A 839 -16.60 39.54 -19.30
N TYR A 840 -16.19 38.32 -19.65
CA TYR A 840 -14.88 37.78 -19.26
C TYR A 840 -13.75 38.18 -20.23
N THR A 841 -14.09 38.72 -21.41
CA THR A 841 -13.13 39.31 -22.35
C THR A 841 -12.97 40.82 -22.19
N ASP A 842 -13.76 41.46 -21.33
CA ASP A 842 -13.67 42.90 -21.08
C ASP A 842 -12.34 43.22 -20.38
N PRO A 843 -11.41 43.96 -21.05
CA PRO A 843 -10.12 44.31 -20.47
C PRO A 843 -10.25 45.27 -19.27
N ASP A 844 -11.37 46.00 -19.19
CA ASP A 844 -11.66 46.99 -18.16
C ASP A 844 -12.53 46.43 -17.03
N LEU A 845 -12.74 45.09 -16.99
CA LEU A 845 -13.51 44.44 -15.93
C LEU A 845 -12.82 44.64 -14.57
N SER A 846 -13.26 45.69 -13.87
CA SER A 846 -12.78 46.12 -12.56
C SER A 846 -13.45 45.34 -11.43
N TRP A 847 -13.30 44.01 -11.46
CA TRP A 847 -13.58 43.19 -10.29
C TRP A 847 -12.37 43.25 -9.35
N GLY A 848 -12.34 44.29 -8.52
CA GLY A 848 -11.21 44.56 -7.64
C GLY A 848 -11.00 43.41 -6.66
N ASP A 849 -9.85 42.73 -6.75
CA ASP A 849 -9.16 41.94 -5.72
C ASP A 849 -9.95 40.93 -4.84
N ALA A 850 -11.26 40.76 -5.06
CA ALA A 850 -12.17 39.92 -4.30
C ALA A 850 -13.00 39.08 -5.27
N ALA A 851 -12.59 37.82 -5.47
CA ALA A 851 -13.35 36.80 -6.20
C ALA A 851 -14.45 36.16 -5.33
N VAL A 852 -14.93 36.87 -4.30
CA VAL A 852 -15.82 36.32 -3.28
C VAL A 852 -16.84 37.39 -2.91
N PRO A 853 -18.14 37.06 -2.83
CA PRO A 853 -19.11 38.01 -2.34
C PRO A 853 -18.66 38.51 -0.98
N ASP A 854 -18.47 39.83 -0.86
CA ASP A 854 -18.79 40.53 0.38
C ASP A 854 -20.10 39.92 0.88
N ASP A 855 -20.09 39.40 2.11
CA ASP A 855 -21.22 38.80 2.84
C ASP A 855 -22.60 39.17 2.25
N THR A 856 -23.04 38.49 1.18
CA THR A 856 -24.32 38.82 0.52
C THR A 856 -25.48 38.28 1.33
N ALA A 857 -25.21 37.57 2.43
CA ALA A 857 -26.20 37.04 3.34
C ALA A 857 -27.03 38.17 3.97
N TRP A 858 -26.38 39.22 4.48
CA TRP A 858 -27.13 40.35 5.07
C TRP A 858 -27.92 41.14 4.01
N ILE A 859 -27.46 41.18 2.74
CA ILE A 859 -28.23 41.77 1.63
C ILE A 859 -29.45 40.91 1.31
N ALA A 860 -29.29 39.58 1.30
CA ALA A 860 -30.39 38.65 1.14
C ALA A 860 -31.37 38.73 2.31
N ASP A 861 -30.90 38.99 3.53
CA ASP A 861 -31.74 39.27 4.70
C ASP A 861 -32.49 40.59 4.58
N ALA A 862 -31.83 41.64 4.09
CA ALA A 862 -32.49 42.91 3.76
C ALA A 862 -33.63 42.71 2.76
N ILE A 863 -33.39 41.94 1.69
CA ILE A 863 -34.42 41.64 0.70
C ILE A 863 -35.53 40.76 1.29
N ARG A 864 -35.20 39.79 2.14
CA ARG A 864 -36.21 38.97 2.86
C ARG A 864 -37.11 39.84 3.73
N LEU A 865 -36.53 40.74 4.51
CA LEU A 865 -37.25 41.73 5.32
C LEU A 865 -38.18 42.58 4.45
N LEU A 866 -37.65 43.12 3.34
CA LEU A 866 -38.37 43.96 2.39
C LEU A 866 -39.39 43.21 1.51
N THR A 867 -39.44 41.88 1.62
CA THR A 867 -40.38 41.03 0.88
C THR A 867 -41.24 40.14 1.79
N ALA A 868 -41.21 40.35 3.10
CA ALA A 868 -41.93 39.54 4.09
C ALA A 868 -43.45 39.52 3.85
N ASP A 869 -44.05 40.70 3.68
CA ASP A 869 -45.50 40.87 3.49
C ASP A 869 -45.85 41.82 2.33
N THR A 870 -47.14 41.90 2.00
CA THR A 870 -47.65 42.67 0.86
C THR A 870 -47.55 44.18 1.05
N ALA A 871 -47.71 44.70 2.28
CA ALA A 871 -47.64 46.12 2.57
C ALA A 871 -46.19 46.60 2.46
N THR A 872 -45.26 45.86 3.05
CA THR A 872 -43.81 46.12 2.96
C THR A 872 -43.31 46.07 1.52
N ARG A 873 -43.78 45.12 0.71
CA ARG A 873 -43.45 45.06 -0.73
C ARG A 873 -43.90 46.29 -1.52
N ARG A 874 -45.06 46.87 -1.16
CA ARG A 874 -45.63 48.03 -1.86
C ARG A 874 -44.98 49.35 -1.43
N HIS A 875 -44.83 49.55 -0.12
CA HIS A 875 -44.45 50.84 0.46
C HIS A 875 -42.98 50.91 0.91
N GLY A 876 -42.28 49.77 0.99
CA GLY A 876 -40.93 49.69 1.54
C GLY A 876 -40.89 49.88 3.06
N LEU A 877 -39.69 49.86 3.62
CA LEU A 877 -39.43 50.19 5.03
C LEU A 877 -38.52 51.41 5.14
N PRO A 878 -38.60 52.18 6.24
CA PRO A 878 -37.63 53.23 6.53
C PRO A 878 -36.19 52.71 6.47
N VAL A 879 -35.27 53.50 5.92
CA VAL A 879 -33.84 53.15 5.81
C VAL A 879 -33.26 52.80 7.20
N LEU A 880 -33.63 53.57 8.22
CA LEU A 880 -33.20 53.37 9.61
C LEU A 880 -33.65 52.02 10.16
N ASP A 881 -34.90 51.61 9.91
CA ASP A 881 -35.45 50.35 10.43
C ASP A 881 -34.74 49.14 9.81
N VAL A 882 -34.46 49.19 8.50
CA VAL A 882 -33.68 48.15 7.81
C VAL A 882 -32.25 48.12 8.34
N ALA A 883 -31.64 49.29 8.58
CA ALA A 883 -30.30 49.40 9.13
C ALA A 883 -30.21 48.79 10.54
N LEU A 884 -31.16 49.14 11.42
CA LEU A 884 -31.25 48.60 12.79
C LEU A 884 -31.48 47.08 12.79
N ALA A 885 -32.41 46.58 11.96
CA ALA A 885 -32.72 45.15 11.90
C ALA A 885 -31.54 44.28 11.46
N LEU A 886 -30.60 44.85 10.68
CA LEU A 886 -29.44 44.14 10.14
C LEU A 886 -28.12 44.49 10.85
N GLY A 887 -28.16 45.36 11.87
CA GLY A 887 -26.96 45.86 12.55
C GLY A 887 -26.01 46.63 11.62
N LYS A 888 -26.55 47.42 10.69
CA LYS A 888 -25.81 48.22 9.70
C LYS A 888 -26.11 49.71 9.87
N SER A 889 -25.32 50.55 9.19
CA SER A 889 -25.56 51.99 9.10
C SER A 889 -26.57 52.33 7.99
N GLU A 890 -27.27 53.45 8.12
CA GLU A 890 -28.12 53.97 7.03
C GLU A 890 -27.32 54.19 5.73
N HIS A 891 -26.05 54.56 5.85
CA HIS A 891 -25.17 54.77 4.71
C HIS A 891 -24.98 53.48 3.90
N GLU A 892 -24.72 52.36 4.59
CA GLU A 892 -24.58 51.04 3.96
C GLU A 892 -25.88 50.60 3.24
N ILE A 893 -27.06 50.87 3.83
CA ILE A 893 -28.34 50.58 3.18
C ILE A 893 -28.55 51.46 1.94
N ARG A 894 -28.19 52.75 2.01
CA ARG A 894 -28.28 53.68 0.87
C ARG A 894 -27.33 53.29 -0.26
N GLU A 895 -26.15 52.74 0.05
CA GLU A 895 -25.19 52.23 -0.92
C GLU A 895 -25.77 51.06 -1.75
N LEU A 896 -26.66 50.25 -1.18
CA LEU A 896 -27.37 49.18 -1.93
C LEU A 896 -28.37 49.70 -2.97
N VAL A 897 -28.82 50.94 -2.84
CA VAL A 897 -29.74 51.59 -3.78
C VAL A 897 -28.99 52.41 -4.80
N LYS A 898 -27.98 53.17 -4.36
CA LYS A 898 -27.16 54.02 -5.23
C LYS A 898 -25.68 53.82 -4.88
N PRO A 899 -25.02 52.83 -5.49
CA PRO A 899 -23.63 52.50 -5.21
C PRO A 899 -22.69 53.67 -5.50
N GLN A 900 -21.69 53.88 -4.65
CA GLN A 900 -20.65 54.87 -4.88
C GLN A 900 -19.50 54.27 -5.69
N ARG A 901 -19.00 55.01 -6.68
CA ARG A 901 -17.87 54.59 -7.50
C ARG A 901 -16.59 54.61 -6.65
N ARG A 902 -15.94 53.46 -6.49
CA ARG A 902 -14.69 53.34 -5.73
C ARG A 902 -13.50 53.68 -6.63
N SER A 903 -12.53 54.44 -6.11
CA SER A 903 -11.35 54.92 -6.85
C SER A 903 -10.36 53.80 -7.21
N ALA A 904 -10.33 52.73 -6.42
CA ALA A 904 -9.63 51.49 -6.69
C ALA A 904 -10.47 50.32 -6.13
N GLY A 905 -11.23 49.65 -6.98
CA GLY A 905 -11.99 48.45 -6.58
C GLY A 905 -13.36 48.29 -7.24
N PHE A 906 -14.02 47.20 -6.88
CA PHE A 906 -15.36 46.86 -7.35
C PHE A 906 -16.39 47.91 -6.89
N THR A 907 -17.11 48.50 -7.86
CA THR A 907 -18.31 49.29 -7.55
C THR A 907 -19.48 48.31 -7.39
N ARG A 908 -20.11 48.29 -6.21
CA ARG A 908 -21.26 47.42 -5.95
C ARG A 908 -22.37 47.67 -6.98
N PRO A 909 -23.12 46.64 -7.41
CA PRO A 909 -24.27 46.84 -8.26
C PRO A 909 -25.48 47.25 -7.42
N VAL A 910 -26.58 47.60 -8.08
CA VAL A 910 -27.83 47.95 -7.41
C VAL A 910 -28.55 46.69 -6.92
N TYR A 911 -28.96 46.68 -5.65
CA TYR A 911 -29.74 45.59 -5.04
C TYR A 911 -31.14 46.02 -4.60
N LEU A 912 -31.29 47.29 -4.22
CA LEU A 912 -32.54 47.86 -3.68
C LEU A 912 -32.97 49.09 -4.49
N ALA A 913 -34.21 49.52 -4.30
CA ALA A 913 -34.76 50.76 -4.88
C ALA A 913 -35.34 51.65 -3.78
N TYR A 914 -35.31 52.97 -3.97
CA TYR A 914 -36.06 53.88 -3.10
C TYR A 914 -37.57 53.66 -3.32
N ALA A 915 -38.32 53.58 -2.22
CA ALA A 915 -39.78 53.44 -2.28
C ALA A 915 -40.49 54.78 -2.46
N ASN A 916 -39.85 55.89 -2.06
CA ASN A 916 -40.39 57.24 -2.13
C ASN A 916 -39.35 58.27 -2.64
N GLN A 917 -39.83 59.43 -3.10
CA GLN A 917 -38.97 60.50 -3.63
C GLN A 917 -38.07 61.14 -2.56
N ALA A 918 -38.55 61.18 -1.30
CA ALA A 918 -37.78 61.68 -0.16
C ALA A 918 -36.58 60.78 0.21
N LYS A 919 -36.45 59.58 -0.40
CA LYS A 919 -35.37 58.62 -0.15
C LYS A 919 -35.25 58.22 1.32
N THR A 920 -36.36 58.23 2.05
CA THR A 920 -36.42 57.80 3.45
C THR A 920 -36.79 56.33 3.58
N HIS A 921 -37.36 55.72 2.53
CA HIS A 921 -37.76 54.32 2.51
C HIS A 921 -37.09 53.56 1.36
N VAL A 922 -36.79 52.28 1.59
CA VAL A 922 -36.22 51.36 0.60
C VAL A 922 -37.11 50.14 0.42
N LYS A 923 -37.06 49.54 -0.78
CA LYS A 923 -37.79 48.32 -1.15
C LYS A 923 -36.97 47.45 -2.09
N ALA A 924 -37.38 46.19 -2.25
CA ALA A 924 -36.83 45.31 -3.28
C ALA A 924 -37.10 45.87 -4.68
N VAL A 925 -36.16 45.63 -5.62
CA VAL A 925 -36.30 46.13 -7.00
C VAL A 925 -37.44 45.39 -7.71
N PRO A 926 -38.45 46.10 -8.26
CA PRO A 926 -39.53 45.45 -9.01
C PRO A 926 -39.00 44.87 -10.32
N CYS A 927 -39.52 43.70 -10.71
CA CYS A 927 -39.16 43.11 -12.01
C CYS A 927 -39.95 43.80 -13.13
N PRO A 928 -39.29 44.38 -14.16
CA PRO A 928 -39.98 45.11 -15.22
C PRO A 928 -40.58 44.20 -16.32
N HIS A 929 -40.23 42.92 -16.36
CA HIS A 929 -40.51 42.06 -17.51
C HIS A 929 -41.92 41.47 -17.52
N GLY A 930 -42.63 41.62 -18.65
CA GLY A 930 -43.82 40.86 -19.02
C GLY A 930 -44.75 40.49 -17.87
N ARG A 931 -44.95 39.17 -17.65
CA ARG A 931 -45.82 38.60 -16.60
C ARG A 931 -45.38 38.90 -15.16
N CYS A 932 -44.16 39.40 -14.95
CA CYS A 932 -43.65 39.80 -13.64
C CYS A 932 -43.99 41.25 -13.26
N ARG A 933 -44.27 42.10 -14.26
CA ARG A 933 -44.41 43.56 -14.08
C ARG A 933 -45.48 43.88 -13.03
N GLY A 934 -45.08 44.60 -11.98
CA GLY A 934 -45.95 45.00 -10.86
C GLY A 934 -46.40 43.87 -9.93
N ARG A 935 -46.01 42.62 -10.18
CA ARG A 935 -46.42 41.44 -9.40
C ARG A 935 -45.26 40.75 -8.68
N ARG A 936 -44.04 40.86 -9.20
CA ARG A 936 -42.86 40.16 -8.70
C ARG A 936 -41.67 41.12 -8.56
N PHE A 937 -40.71 40.73 -7.73
CA PHE A 937 -39.50 41.49 -7.44
C PHE A 937 -38.26 40.68 -7.82
N ALA A 938 -37.18 41.38 -8.19
CA ALA A 938 -35.86 40.80 -8.30
C ALA A 938 -35.29 40.58 -6.90
N ALA A 939 -35.66 39.44 -6.30
CA ALA A 939 -35.38 39.16 -4.89
C ALA A 939 -34.21 38.18 -4.68
N HIS A 940 -33.67 37.58 -5.73
CA HIS A 940 -32.56 36.65 -5.60
C HIS A 940 -31.22 37.40 -5.76
N VAL A 941 -30.41 37.45 -4.70
CA VAL A 941 -29.10 38.09 -4.71
C VAL A 941 -28.09 37.19 -5.43
N SER A 942 -27.47 37.69 -6.49
CA SER A 942 -26.41 37.00 -7.23
C SER A 942 -25.32 38.00 -7.59
N LEU A 943 -24.16 37.85 -6.94
CA LEU A 943 -23.00 38.73 -7.12
C LEU A 943 -21.92 38.01 -7.94
N LEU A 944 -22.28 37.66 -9.18
CA LEU A 944 -21.36 37.10 -10.17
C LEU A 944 -21.08 38.16 -11.26
N PRO A 945 -19.91 38.17 -11.91
CA PRO A 945 -19.51 39.23 -12.84
C PRO A 945 -20.52 39.46 -13.95
N GLU A 946 -21.02 38.38 -14.55
CA GLU A 946 -21.97 38.41 -15.65
C GLU A 946 -23.37 38.91 -15.24
N VAL A 947 -23.70 38.85 -13.94
CA VAL A 947 -24.92 39.45 -13.39
C VAL A 947 -24.68 40.93 -13.10
N ALA A 948 -23.57 41.24 -12.41
CA ALA A 948 -23.18 42.60 -12.02
C ALA A 948 -22.93 43.51 -13.22
N ALA A 949 -22.50 42.97 -14.36
CA ALA A 949 -22.36 43.67 -15.64
C ALA A 949 -23.67 44.30 -16.14
N SER A 950 -24.83 43.84 -15.64
CA SER A 950 -26.13 44.48 -15.91
C SER A 950 -26.38 45.75 -15.10
N GLY A 951 -25.49 46.10 -14.15
CA GLY A 951 -25.67 47.15 -13.15
C GLY A 951 -26.49 46.71 -11.92
N TYR A 952 -27.00 45.47 -11.91
CA TYR A 952 -27.80 44.92 -10.81
C TYR A 952 -27.18 43.65 -10.22
N GLY A 953 -27.26 43.50 -8.90
CA GLY A 953 -26.82 42.32 -8.17
C GLY A 953 -27.96 41.37 -7.80
N VAL A 954 -29.11 41.52 -8.48
CA VAL A 954 -30.35 40.80 -8.20
C VAL A 954 -30.98 40.23 -9.47
N ILE A 955 -31.53 39.02 -9.35
CA ILE A 955 -32.24 38.30 -10.39
C ILE A 955 -33.68 38.05 -9.96
N CYS A 956 -34.63 38.18 -10.87
CA CYS A 956 -36.01 37.72 -10.64
C CYS A 956 -36.04 36.19 -10.67
N SER A 957 -36.40 35.56 -9.55
CA SER A 957 -36.48 34.09 -9.45
C SER A 957 -37.50 33.46 -10.40
N HIS A 958 -38.50 34.22 -10.86
CA HIS A 958 -39.53 33.71 -11.78
C HIS A 958 -39.08 33.75 -13.25
N CYS A 959 -38.65 34.91 -13.76
CA CYS A 959 -38.25 35.04 -15.17
C CYS A 959 -36.76 34.79 -15.41
N ARG A 960 -35.94 34.71 -14.36
CA ARG A 960 -34.47 34.54 -14.39
C ARG A 960 -33.73 35.64 -15.15
N ARG A 961 -34.20 36.88 -15.04
CA ARG A 961 -33.60 38.07 -15.68
C ARG A 961 -33.28 39.14 -14.65
N THR A 962 -32.27 39.97 -14.92
CA THR A 962 -31.91 41.14 -14.11
C THR A 962 -32.88 42.30 -14.40
N PRO A 963 -33.19 43.19 -13.46
CA PRO A 963 -34.22 44.23 -13.65
C PRO A 963 -33.79 45.39 -14.57
N ALA A 964 -32.71 45.23 -15.34
CA ALA A 964 -32.28 46.19 -16.35
C ALA A 964 -33.35 46.35 -17.45
N GLN A 965 -33.57 47.59 -17.89
CA GLN A 965 -34.58 47.93 -18.90
C GLN A 965 -33.96 48.30 -20.26
N ASP A 966 -32.64 48.55 -20.29
CA ASP A 966 -31.93 49.05 -21.45
C ASP A 966 -30.87 48.05 -21.95
N GLY A 967 -30.49 48.20 -23.22
CA GLY A 967 -29.53 47.32 -23.89
C GLY A 967 -30.07 45.91 -24.13
N ALA A 968 -29.21 44.90 -24.13
CA ALA A 968 -29.62 43.51 -24.35
C ALA A 968 -29.97 42.74 -23.06
N TRP A 969 -29.77 43.35 -21.89
CA TRP A 969 -30.08 42.71 -20.60
C TRP A 969 -31.55 42.32 -20.39
N PRO A 970 -32.56 43.05 -20.92
CA PRO A 970 -33.96 42.66 -20.79
C PRO A 970 -34.31 41.31 -21.43
N VAL A 971 -33.51 40.85 -22.40
CA VAL A 971 -33.72 39.56 -23.09
C VAL A 971 -32.81 38.44 -22.56
N THR A 972 -31.74 38.76 -21.84
CA THR A 972 -30.82 37.79 -21.24
C THR A 972 -31.48 37.02 -20.11
N GLN A 973 -31.69 35.72 -20.32
CA GLN A 973 -32.22 34.80 -19.31
C GLN A 973 -31.12 33.91 -18.75
N PHE A 974 -30.88 34.01 -17.45
CA PHE A 974 -29.88 33.21 -16.75
C PHE A 974 -30.37 31.77 -16.52
N PRO A 975 -29.47 30.76 -16.59
CA PRO A 975 -29.76 29.39 -16.19
C PRO A 975 -30.26 29.28 -14.74
N SER A 976 -31.00 28.22 -14.41
CA SER A 976 -31.49 27.98 -13.04
C SER A 976 -30.37 27.84 -12.02
N ALA A 977 -29.16 27.44 -12.43
CA ALA A 977 -27.98 27.36 -11.58
C ALA A 977 -27.70 28.67 -10.83
N TYR A 978 -27.98 29.83 -11.43
CA TYR A 978 -27.79 31.15 -10.83
C TYR A 978 -28.71 31.45 -9.65
N LEU A 979 -29.78 30.68 -9.47
CA LEU A 979 -30.71 30.79 -8.33
C LEU A 979 -30.24 30.01 -7.09
N GLY A 980 -29.02 29.49 -7.10
CA GLY A 980 -28.38 28.85 -5.94
C GLY A 980 -28.14 29.82 -4.79
N ARG A 981 -28.03 29.33 -3.56
CA ARG A 981 -27.53 30.13 -2.44
C ARG A 981 -26.01 30.05 -2.42
N TRP A 982 -25.36 31.21 -2.37
CA TRP A 982 -23.92 31.34 -2.40
C TRP A 982 -23.45 31.93 -1.07
N THR A 983 -22.47 31.30 -0.44
CA THR A 983 -21.87 31.76 0.81
C THR A 983 -20.37 31.91 0.63
N SER A 984 -19.78 32.87 1.34
CA SER A 984 -18.32 32.96 1.45
C SER A 984 -17.83 32.03 2.55
N THR A 985 -16.70 31.38 2.32
CA THR A 985 -15.91 30.74 3.39
C THR A 985 -14.56 31.46 3.52
N GLY A 986 -14.35 32.15 4.65
CA GLY A 986 -13.06 32.74 5.05
C GLY A 986 -12.94 34.28 4.94
N GLY A 987 -11.90 34.85 5.56
CA GLY A 987 -11.58 36.30 5.59
C GLY A 987 -10.78 36.83 4.39
N SER A 988 -10.72 38.16 4.23
CA SER A 988 -10.36 38.92 3.01
C SER A 988 -8.86 39.00 2.59
N GLY A 989 -8.57 38.99 1.27
CA GLY A 989 -7.33 39.52 0.66
C GLY A 989 -6.74 38.71 -0.52
N SER A 990 -6.09 39.38 -1.49
CA SER A 990 -6.36 39.23 -2.94
C SER A 990 -5.50 38.32 -3.84
N LEU A 991 -4.83 37.32 -3.29
CA LEU A 991 -4.06 36.29 -4.02
C LEU A 991 -3.93 34.98 -3.20
N ARG A 992 -4.72 34.82 -2.12
CA ARG A 992 -4.31 34.20 -0.84
C ARG A 992 -5.07 32.91 -0.50
N GLU A 993 -4.53 32.16 0.47
CA GLU A 993 -4.93 30.82 0.93
C GLU A 993 -6.41 30.65 1.41
N ALA A 994 -7.20 31.72 1.49
CA ALA A 994 -8.68 31.77 1.57
C ALA A 994 -9.10 33.25 1.32
N PRO A 995 -10.30 33.62 0.79
CA PRO A 995 -11.62 32.95 0.81
C PRO A 995 -12.21 32.48 -0.55
N ARG A 996 -13.33 31.72 -0.53
CA ARG A 996 -14.05 31.17 -1.71
C ARG A 996 -15.56 31.44 -1.70
N THR A 997 -16.18 31.50 -2.88
CA THR A 997 -17.65 31.41 -3.05
C THR A 997 -18.04 29.96 -3.21
N ILE A 998 -18.76 29.39 -2.23
CA ILE A 998 -19.28 28.03 -2.33
C ILE A 998 -20.81 28.05 -2.41
N ARG A 999 -21.38 27.05 -3.12
CA ARG A 999 -22.81 26.80 -3.06
C ARG A 999 -23.13 26.23 -1.68
N SER A 1000 -24.04 26.87 -0.93
CA SER A 1000 -24.44 26.36 0.38
C SER A 1000 -25.13 25.00 0.21
N PRO A 1001 -24.72 23.94 0.94
CA PRO A 1001 -25.50 22.71 1.00
C PRO A 1001 -26.90 23.02 1.55
N ARG A 1002 -27.90 22.31 1.05
CA ARG A 1002 -29.30 22.50 1.43
C ARG A 1002 -29.57 22.00 2.84
#